data_AF-A0A7X7FAV0-F1
#
_entry.id   AF-A0A7X7FAV0-F1
#
_cell.length_a   1.000
_cell.length_b   1.000
_cell.length_c   1.000
_cell.angle_alpha   90.00
_cell.angle_beta   90.00
_cell.angle_gamma   90.00
#
_symmetry.space_group_name_H-M   'P 1'
#
loop_
_entity.id
_entity.type
_entity.pdbx_description
1 polymer ?
#
loop_
_entity_poly.entity_id
_entity_poly.type
_entity_poly.pdbx_seq_one_letter_code
_entity_poly.pdbx_strand_id
1 'polypeptide(L)'
;MKGWLHGFLCGALSAISASASTEGRGVAFAANKSQDPTVSAARTFVADTVDGKLAVAITSPGQDIWNTADSGSFYFFPEIGDCEVVATIPPLMQTGENAAIGNFAKAGIMFRLSTHANAPMVMFLRETSRASGSALACRSRMVYRAADGADAVDLKTTTGDFPADAAVRCRLVRQGDVFSAWYSTNAADASWTSFAQWTAPAGVFADGILGGVALTPQNGTGTITATFDDVAVRGLVQATVQDAAVHVAWHAEGVCPPGHFLRGFTVSRSEAGTNAKTVLNSGEPVFGHSLVDTQAVRGVSYRYQVEAAVIPSSEGPLVLQAAQVVPVYGAQATLEAGGSIRLRTRSAEWSSGLRLVPPTGEEGFDFSRAHSLAVDVENLSVDRQMRLTMHLSSEGGGDEPQDYASTVLSGTRTINTGIGLNPGEKGTMRIRLPHPDIYLAPENAKGPYVIDTSRIVDIAFKSQWPFEEEFEWLVDCRLENLRLEGVPDYSRKIPDAAYCPFVDAYGQFIHEAWPEKVKDDNAFANDLATETAALRSAPASWDEYGGWKDGPQLTATGSFRAEKVDGKWYLVTPSGHLFFSLGIDVIRNAVDSPNGSLHPDWYATPVPGSHSMAFPHWNLQRKFGKSDYLADYDAFVLRRLDDWGINTIGNWSGIDIMRSGSKPYVLSLFELHAALPRLGGTKFYDCFDPAFIPGMTTAVQASFAANAAAQQSVADPMCIGYFIDNELDFSDPVGKALKLDYDASAAKRAFLDRAEAKYVTVQNLNAAWATSFASWADVKAMTSAPVGAGFSTDRAAFETEWFERYFQGCRDAIQAASPAKLYLGSRFVGFRQSERLWSAAAQYCDVVTVNAYANSVYNISASIFRSSPVEKPILIGEFHFGTFGRGMFSAGLCPVGDQMERARSFTRYVQGALCHPLIVGCHWFQYRDQPLVGRGDGEAYQVGFVDVCDRVYPKLVQAARDIGENLYTYRQRGVLSIPMDPEVPTP
;
A
#
# COMPACT_ATOMS: atom_id res chain seq x y z
N MET A 1 -8.14 59.72 -9.23
CA MET A 1 -7.00 60.39 -8.56
C MET A 1 -5.84 59.41 -8.65
N LYS A 2 -4.98 59.42 -9.68
CA LYS A 2 -3.80 60.27 -9.95
C LYS A 2 -2.82 60.45 -8.78
N GLY A 3 -1.65 59.82 -8.92
CA GLY A 3 -0.34 60.22 -8.35
C GLY A 3 0.14 59.33 -7.19
N TRP A 4 1.39 58.87 -7.06
CA TRP A 4 2.73 59.18 -7.63
C TRP A 4 3.62 57.96 -7.24
N LEU A 5 4.32 57.27 -8.16
CA LEU A 5 5.73 57.45 -8.60
C LEU A 5 6.88 57.24 -7.57
N HIS A 6 7.66 56.18 -7.85
CA HIS A 6 9.14 56.08 -7.95
C HIS A 6 10.02 55.49 -6.83
N GLY A 7 10.73 54.41 -7.21
CA GLY A 7 11.89 53.84 -6.50
C GLY A 7 12.52 52.59 -7.17
N PHE A 8 13.00 52.72 -8.41
CA PHE A 8 14.11 51.98 -9.06
C PHE A 8 14.12 50.43 -9.27
N LEU A 9 14.26 50.05 -10.56
CA LEU A 9 14.89 48.82 -11.05
C LEU A 9 16.41 48.82 -10.77
N CYS A 10 16.96 47.67 -10.33
CA CYS A 10 18.04 46.88 -10.97
C CYS A 10 18.81 45.99 -9.97
N GLY A 11 18.95 44.70 -10.30
CA GLY A 11 19.75 43.70 -9.59
C GLY A 11 19.10 42.30 -9.72
N ALA A 12 19.09 41.73 -10.93
CA ALA A 12 20.01 40.66 -11.33
C ALA A 12 19.83 39.34 -10.55
N LEU A 13 19.28 38.33 -11.25
CA LEU A 13 19.61 36.91 -11.16
C LEU A 13 20.25 36.41 -9.84
N SER A 14 19.46 35.72 -9.00
CA SER A 14 19.85 34.49 -8.29
C SER A 14 18.84 34.17 -7.19
N ALA A 15 18.16 33.02 -7.33
CA ALA A 15 17.73 32.10 -6.27
C ALA A 15 16.54 31.26 -6.78
N ILE A 16 16.82 30.40 -7.76
CA ILE A 16 16.22 29.07 -7.76
C ILE A 16 16.93 28.35 -6.63
N SER A 17 16.24 28.11 -5.52
CA SER A 17 16.60 27.04 -4.60
C SER A 17 15.32 26.36 -4.14
N ALA A 18 15.04 25.25 -4.82
CA ALA A 18 14.20 24.20 -4.30
C ALA A 18 14.79 23.70 -2.98
N SER A 19 13.94 23.52 -1.97
CA SER A 19 14.08 22.45 -1.01
C SER A 19 12.67 22.00 -0.61
N ALA A 20 12.22 20.90 -1.20
CA ALA A 20 11.34 19.99 -0.49
C ALA A 20 12.07 19.61 0.81
N SER A 21 11.53 19.94 1.98
CA SER A 21 12.05 19.41 3.23
C SER A 21 11.07 18.38 3.75
N THR A 22 11.42 17.11 3.60
CA THR A 22 11.05 16.06 4.55
C THR A 22 11.40 16.57 5.95
N GLU A 23 10.48 16.50 6.90
CA GLU A 23 10.79 16.91 8.29
C GLU A 23 11.92 16.00 8.82
N GLY A 24 13.05 16.60 9.20
CA GLY A 24 14.17 15.88 9.81
C GLY A 24 13.78 15.33 11.18
N ARG A 25 14.30 14.15 11.53
CA ARG A 25 14.04 13.45 12.80
C ARG A 25 15.34 13.16 13.53
N GLY A 26 15.35 13.36 14.84
CA GLY A 26 16.46 12.96 15.71
C GLY A 26 16.19 11.59 16.34
N VAL A 27 17.15 10.66 16.25
CA VAL A 27 17.13 9.41 17.03
C VAL A 27 18.37 9.29 17.90
N ALA A 28 18.11 8.89 19.15
CA ALA A 28 19.12 8.48 20.10
C ALA A 28 19.25 6.95 20.08
N PHE A 29 20.44 6.42 19.88
CA PHE A 29 20.65 4.97 19.93
C PHE A 29 20.89 4.52 21.38
N ALA A 30 20.23 3.42 21.78
CA ALA A 30 20.36 2.84 23.12
C ALA A 30 21.60 1.93 23.20
N ALA A 31 22.33 2.00 24.31
CA ALA A 31 23.37 1.02 24.60
C ALA A 31 22.74 -0.37 24.78
N ASN A 32 23.46 -1.43 24.38
CA ASN A 32 23.05 -2.80 24.66
C ASN A 32 22.84 -2.96 26.18
N LYS A 33 21.67 -3.48 26.61
CA LYS A 33 21.20 -3.47 28.03
C LYS A 33 22.21 -4.07 29.04
N SER A 34 23.23 -4.78 28.57
CA SER A 34 24.24 -5.42 29.42
C SER A 34 25.43 -4.53 29.82
N GLN A 35 25.60 -3.32 29.28
CA GLN A 35 26.88 -2.60 29.44
C GLN A 35 26.88 -1.14 29.94
N ASP A 36 25.77 -0.50 30.34
CA ASP A 36 25.91 0.85 30.93
C ASP A 36 24.85 1.22 31.98
N PRO A 37 25.22 1.31 33.28
CA PRO A 37 24.35 1.83 34.33
C PRO A 37 24.43 3.36 34.56
N THR A 38 25.07 4.16 33.69
CA THR A 38 25.45 5.55 34.05
C THR A 38 25.13 6.72 33.10
N VAL A 39 24.36 6.56 32.01
CA VAL A 39 24.01 7.73 31.18
C VAL A 39 22.81 8.51 31.78
N SER A 40 23.11 9.50 32.64
CA SER A 40 22.10 10.41 33.25
C SER A 40 21.92 11.74 32.50
N ALA A 41 22.65 11.99 31.40
CA ALA A 41 22.58 13.23 30.63
C ALA A 41 21.57 13.12 29.47
N ALA A 42 20.77 14.17 29.26
CA ALA A 42 19.78 14.25 28.19
C ALA A 42 20.43 14.40 26.80
N ARG A 43 19.90 13.66 25.81
CA ARG A 43 20.20 13.83 24.38
C ARG A 43 19.29 14.89 23.79
N THR A 44 19.83 15.85 23.05
CA THR A 44 19.02 16.92 22.43
C THR A 44 19.40 17.16 20.97
N PHE A 45 18.37 17.44 20.16
CA PHE A 45 18.49 17.88 18.79
C PHE A 45 17.78 19.23 18.67
N VAL A 46 18.49 20.25 18.20
CA VAL A 46 17.92 21.57 17.91
C VAL A 46 18.20 21.87 16.45
N ALA A 47 17.14 21.99 15.66
CA ALA A 47 17.22 22.34 14.25
C ALA A 47 16.70 23.77 14.08
N ASP A 48 17.48 24.61 13.39
CA ASP A 48 17.15 26.00 13.11
C ASP A 48 17.53 26.36 11.66
N THR A 49 16.98 27.44 11.14
CA THR A 49 17.32 27.96 9.81
C THR A 49 18.17 29.22 9.94
N VAL A 50 19.43 29.14 9.51
CA VAL A 50 20.38 30.26 9.50
C VAL A 50 20.73 30.59 8.06
N ASP A 51 20.49 31.84 7.63
CA ASP A 51 20.72 32.30 6.25
C ASP A 51 20.07 31.42 5.16
N GLY A 52 18.87 30.90 5.44
CA GLY A 52 18.13 30.03 4.52
C GLY A 52 18.67 28.61 4.42
N LYS A 53 19.60 28.22 5.30
CA LYS A 53 20.19 26.88 5.37
C LYS A 53 19.87 26.24 6.72
N LEU A 54 19.65 24.94 6.71
CA LEU A 54 19.41 24.19 7.94
C LEU A 54 20.70 24.06 8.75
N ALA A 55 20.64 24.46 10.02
CA ALA A 55 21.64 24.21 11.03
C ALA A 55 21.08 23.23 12.07
N VAL A 56 21.85 22.19 12.42
CA VAL A 56 21.44 21.15 13.36
C VAL A 56 22.47 21.06 14.49
N ALA A 57 22.07 21.47 15.69
CA ALA A 57 22.84 21.26 16.91
C ALA A 57 22.47 19.93 17.57
N ILE A 58 23.46 19.07 17.76
CA ILE A 58 23.31 17.76 18.42
C ILE A 58 24.09 17.78 19.73
N THR A 59 23.46 17.42 20.84
CA THR A 59 24.12 17.13 22.12
C THR A 59 24.03 15.63 22.41
N SER A 60 25.18 14.97 22.45
CA SER A 60 25.29 13.50 22.48
C SER A 60 26.17 13.03 23.65
N PRO A 61 25.58 12.35 24.66
CA PRO A 61 26.28 11.51 25.63
C PRO A 61 26.31 10.03 25.15
N GLY A 62 27.38 9.29 25.46
CA GLY A 62 27.42 7.85 25.18
C GLY A 62 28.79 7.30 24.77
N GLN A 63 28.81 6.00 24.47
CA GLN A 63 30.00 5.25 24.01
C GLN A 63 30.12 5.31 22.47
N ASP A 64 31.06 4.56 21.90
CA ASP A 64 31.39 4.57 20.47
C ASP A 64 30.20 4.21 19.53
N ILE A 65 30.32 4.61 18.25
CA ILE A 65 29.40 4.28 17.14
C ILE A 65 29.90 3.07 16.31
N TRP A 66 31.08 2.55 16.64
CA TRP A 66 31.80 1.56 15.85
C TRP A 66 31.43 0.11 16.07
N ASN A 67 31.15 -0.27 17.30
CA ASN A 67 30.94 -1.66 17.66
C ASN A 67 29.45 -2.02 17.62
N THR A 68 29.16 -3.27 17.94
CA THR A 68 27.80 -3.82 18.10
C THR A 68 26.97 -3.22 19.24
N ALA A 69 27.45 -2.19 19.95
CA ALA A 69 26.65 -1.43 20.92
C ALA A 69 26.15 -0.08 20.36
N ASP A 70 26.77 0.46 19.30
CA ASP A 70 26.37 1.63 18.49
C ASP A 70 25.55 2.71 19.23
N SER A 71 26.21 3.54 20.07
CA SER A 71 25.54 4.42 21.05
C SER A 71 25.71 5.93 20.78
N GLY A 72 25.46 6.34 19.54
CA GLY A 72 25.52 7.74 19.09
C GLY A 72 24.16 8.47 19.02
N SER A 73 24.20 9.71 18.51
CA SER A 73 23.02 10.50 18.14
C SER A 73 23.02 10.76 16.64
N PHE A 74 21.89 10.58 15.98
CA PHE A 74 21.73 10.74 14.53
C PHE A 74 20.49 11.56 14.20
N TYR A 75 20.68 12.67 13.50
CA TYR A 75 19.60 13.50 12.97
C TYR A 75 19.49 13.26 11.46
N PHE A 76 18.34 12.79 11.00
CA PHE A 76 18.19 12.18 9.70
C PHE A 76 16.90 12.58 8.97
N PHE A 77 16.92 12.33 7.67
CA PHE A 77 15.80 12.50 6.75
C PHE A 77 15.54 11.14 6.08
N PRO A 78 14.29 10.65 6.07
CA PRO A 78 13.95 9.43 5.38
C PRO A 78 13.90 9.69 3.87
N GLU A 79 14.74 9.00 3.10
CA GLU A 79 14.81 9.13 1.65
C GLU A 79 14.60 7.78 0.97
N ILE A 80 14.17 7.81 -0.29
CA ILE A 80 14.04 6.62 -1.14
C ILE A 80 14.92 6.80 -2.37
N GLY A 81 15.83 5.84 -2.61
CA GLY A 81 16.67 5.81 -3.82
C GLY A 81 18.00 6.55 -3.69
N ASP A 82 18.50 7.04 -4.82
CA ASP A 82 19.76 7.75 -4.95
C ASP A 82 19.65 9.12 -4.30
N CYS A 83 20.62 9.47 -3.45
CA CYS A 83 20.55 10.69 -2.65
C CYS A 83 21.94 11.16 -2.23
N GLU A 84 22.04 12.45 -1.90
CA GLU A 84 23.22 13.05 -1.30
C GLU A 84 22.91 13.62 0.07
N VAL A 85 23.88 13.50 0.98
CA VAL A 85 23.94 14.25 2.24
C VAL A 85 25.08 15.24 2.13
N VAL A 86 24.78 16.51 2.37
CA VAL A 86 25.75 17.59 2.46
C VAL A 86 25.63 18.22 3.85
N ALA A 87 26.77 18.47 4.50
CA ALA A 87 26.81 19.26 5.73
C ALA A 87 28.19 19.88 5.91
N THR A 88 28.23 21.02 6.59
CA THR A 88 29.45 21.63 7.11
C THR A 88 29.68 21.11 8.52
N ILE A 89 30.75 20.34 8.68
CA ILE A 89 31.12 19.72 9.95
C ILE A 89 32.05 20.66 10.72
N PRO A 90 31.70 21.09 11.95
CA PRO A 90 32.48 22.05 12.70
C PRO A 90 33.81 21.45 13.20
N PRO A 91 34.81 22.28 13.58
CA PRO A 91 35.94 21.81 14.37
C PRO A 91 35.45 21.36 15.75
N LEU A 92 35.85 20.15 16.16
CA LEU A 92 35.50 19.58 17.46
C LEU A 92 36.46 20.06 18.58
N MET A 93 36.98 21.30 18.48
CA MET A 93 38.02 21.80 19.38
C MET A 93 37.48 22.22 20.75
N GLN A 94 38.24 21.91 21.79
CA GLN A 94 37.95 22.28 23.18
C GLN A 94 38.17 23.78 23.41
N THR A 95 37.09 24.52 23.66
CA THR A 95 37.16 25.75 24.47
C THR A 95 36.14 25.63 25.60
N GLY A 96 36.54 25.94 26.84
CA GLY A 96 35.70 25.77 28.04
C GLY A 96 35.70 24.35 28.64
N GLU A 97 34.91 24.15 29.70
CA GLU A 97 34.93 23.06 30.72
C GLU A 97 35.01 21.59 30.24
N ASN A 98 35.04 21.31 28.94
CA ASN A 98 35.15 19.96 28.36
C ASN A 98 36.59 19.54 28.00
N ALA A 99 37.61 20.06 28.70
CA ALA A 99 39.03 19.80 28.44
C ALA A 99 39.48 18.31 28.54
N ALA A 100 38.62 17.43 29.06
CA ALA A 100 38.89 15.99 29.20
C ALA A 100 38.10 15.08 28.24
N ILE A 101 37.13 15.62 27.50
CA ILE A 101 36.24 14.86 26.61
C ILE A 101 36.70 15.16 25.18
N GLY A 102 37.22 14.19 24.42
CA GLY A 102 37.61 14.47 23.03
C GLY A 102 38.80 13.74 22.43
N ASN A 103 39.18 12.57 22.94
CA ASN A 103 39.94 11.63 22.12
C ASN A 103 38.95 10.74 21.37
N PHE A 104 39.04 10.73 20.04
CA PHE A 104 38.18 10.03 19.09
C PHE A 104 36.67 10.31 19.15
N ALA A 105 36.31 11.51 19.59
CA ALA A 105 34.99 12.08 19.28
C ALA A 105 34.81 12.19 17.75
N LYS A 106 33.61 11.87 17.28
CA LYS A 106 33.28 11.75 15.84
C LYS A 106 32.09 12.60 15.49
N ALA A 107 32.22 13.36 14.41
CA ALA A 107 31.13 14.09 13.78
C ALA A 107 31.17 13.85 12.28
N GLY A 108 30.03 13.52 11.68
CA GLY A 108 30.00 13.10 10.28
C GLY A 108 28.63 13.17 9.65
N ILE A 109 28.62 13.00 8.33
CA ILE A 109 27.43 12.70 7.55
C ILE A 109 27.31 11.18 7.38
N MET A 110 26.09 10.66 7.46
CA MET A 110 25.81 9.24 7.52
C MET A 110 24.60 8.87 6.66
N PHE A 111 24.71 7.74 5.98
CA PHE A 111 23.61 6.95 5.48
C PHE A 111 23.41 5.72 6.36
N ARG A 112 22.16 5.39 6.71
CA ARG A 112 21.82 4.26 7.57
C ARG A 112 20.51 3.60 7.13
N LEU A 113 20.43 2.28 7.15
CA LEU A 113 19.27 1.55 6.64
C LEU A 113 18.01 1.69 7.54
N SER A 114 18.20 1.85 8.84
CA SER A 114 17.10 1.98 9.80
C SER A 114 17.55 2.72 11.08
N THR A 115 16.59 3.06 11.94
CA THR A 115 16.85 3.63 13.27
C THR A 115 17.28 2.60 14.31
N HIS A 116 17.31 1.30 13.96
CA HIS A 116 17.79 0.26 14.87
C HIS A 116 19.28 0.45 15.20
N ALA A 117 19.65 0.18 16.45
CA ALA A 117 21.06 0.08 16.82
C ALA A 117 21.74 -0.99 15.93
N ASN A 118 22.98 -0.74 15.52
CA ASN A 118 23.78 -1.62 14.68
C ASN A 118 23.33 -1.84 13.22
N ALA A 119 22.40 -1.03 12.71
CA ALA A 119 21.96 -1.13 11.31
C ALA A 119 23.12 -0.92 10.32
N PRO A 120 23.04 -1.50 9.09
CA PRO A 120 23.95 -1.18 8.00
C PRO A 120 24.06 0.33 7.81
N MET A 121 25.29 0.80 7.68
CA MET A 121 25.58 2.23 7.57
C MET A 121 26.79 2.51 6.70
N VAL A 122 26.85 3.72 6.15
CA VAL A 122 28.04 4.31 5.56
C VAL A 122 28.19 5.71 6.15
N MET A 123 29.34 6.03 6.71
CA MET A 123 29.57 7.34 7.34
C MET A 123 30.87 7.96 6.81
N PHE A 124 30.82 9.25 6.54
CA PHE A 124 31.98 10.08 6.22
C PHE A 124 32.13 11.13 7.32
N LEU A 125 33.26 11.08 8.03
CA LEU A 125 33.38 11.77 9.31
C LEU A 125 34.75 12.37 9.55
N ARG A 126 34.76 13.32 10.49
CA ARG A 126 35.96 13.77 11.18
C ARG A 126 36.04 13.12 12.56
N GLU A 127 37.24 12.72 12.94
CA GLU A 127 37.56 12.13 14.24
C GLU A 127 38.74 12.87 14.88
N THR A 128 38.62 13.18 16.17
CA THR A 128 39.72 13.74 16.96
C THR A 128 40.75 12.66 17.30
N SER A 129 42.05 12.92 17.16
CA SER A 129 43.10 11.93 17.48
C SER A 129 44.25 12.60 18.24
N ARG A 130 44.58 12.07 19.42
CA ARG A 130 45.80 12.44 20.14
C ARG A 130 46.72 11.22 20.25
N ALA A 131 47.86 11.26 19.55
CA ALA A 131 48.98 10.43 19.96
C ALA A 131 49.53 11.02 21.27
N SER A 132 49.90 10.17 22.23
CA SER A 132 50.40 10.60 23.53
C SER A 132 51.52 11.65 23.37
N GLY A 133 51.27 12.90 23.80
CA GLY A 133 52.25 13.98 23.80
C GLY A 133 52.33 14.86 22.55
N SER A 134 51.51 14.66 21.50
CA SER A 134 51.50 15.52 20.30
C SER A 134 50.37 16.57 20.29
N ALA A 135 50.50 17.58 19.42
CA ALA A 135 49.40 18.49 19.06
C ALA A 135 48.16 17.72 18.59
N LEU A 136 46.97 18.31 18.77
CA LEU A 136 45.69 17.75 18.34
C LEU A 136 45.73 17.46 16.83
N ALA A 137 45.56 16.20 16.44
CA ALA A 137 45.45 15.79 15.05
C ALA A 137 43.99 15.46 14.73
N CYS A 138 43.54 15.79 13.52
CA CYS A 138 42.23 15.39 13.01
C CYS A 138 42.43 14.26 12.00
N ARG A 139 41.64 13.19 12.13
CA ARG A 139 41.52 12.14 11.12
C ARG A 139 40.23 12.34 10.34
N SER A 140 40.31 12.20 9.03
CA SER A 140 39.14 12.05 8.17
C SER A 140 38.99 10.58 7.84
N ARG A 141 37.76 10.08 7.93
CA ARG A 141 37.46 8.66 7.73
C ARG A 141 36.21 8.47 6.90
N MET A 142 36.24 7.46 6.03
CA MET A 142 35.04 6.85 5.46
C MET A 142 34.98 5.42 5.96
N VAL A 143 33.80 5.01 6.39
CA VAL A 143 33.54 3.77 7.13
C VAL A 143 32.22 3.17 6.67
N TYR A 144 32.07 1.86 6.85
CA TYR A 144 30.81 1.20 6.56
C TYR A 144 30.54 0.03 7.51
N ARG A 145 29.27 -0.34 7.62
CA ARG A 145 28.78 -1.58 8.22
C ARG A 145 27.87 -2.25 7.19
N ALA A 146 28.21 -3.47 6.80
CA ALA A 146 27.54 -4.16 5.69
C ALA A 146 26.35 -5.05 6.11
N ALA A 147 26.15 -5.29 7.41
CA ALA A 147 25.07 -6.12 7.93
C ALA A 147 24.73 -5.73 9.38
N ASP A 148 23.51 -6.05 9.81
CA ASP A 148 23.09 -5.88 11.21
C ASP A 148 24.02 -6.64 12.16
N GLY A 149 24.40 -5.98 13.27
CA GLY A 149 25.20 -6.61 14.33
C GLY A 149 26.67 -6.86 13.99
N ALA A 150 27.16 -6.36 12.86
CA ALA A 150 28.58 -6.37 12.53
C ALA A 150 29.32 -5.14 13.08
N ASP A 151 30.62 -5.28 13.36
CA ASP A 151 31.47 -4.12 13.62
C ASP A 151 31.65 -3.29 12.34
N ALA A 152 31.81 -1.98 12.50
CA ALA A 152 32.11 -1.10 11.38
C ALA A 152 33.54 -1.32 10.87
N VAL A 153 33.72 -1.22 9.56
CA VAL A 153 34.99 -1.40 8.86
C VAL A 153 35.47 -0.05 8.31
N ASP A 154 36.73 0.28 8.56
CA ASP A 154 37.40 1.43 7.96
C ASP A 154 37.62 1.19 6.46
N LEU A 155 37.03 2.03 5.61
CA LEU A 155 37.32 2.03 4.17
C LEU A 155 38.60 2.80 3.87
N LYS A 156 38.72 4.01 4.42
CA LYS A 156 39.88 4.90 4.26
C LYS A 156 39.99 5.81 5.47
N THR A 157 41.21 5.93 6.00
CA THR A 157 41.59 6.88 7.05
C THR A 157 42.79 7.68 6.59
N THR A 158 42.74 9.01 6.71
CA THR A 158 43.89 9.89 6.46
C THR A 158 44.07 10.89 7.60
N THR A 159 45.23 11.53 7.64
CA THR A 159 45.56 12.62 8.58
C THR A 159 46.03 13.81 7.76
N GLY A 160 45.43 14.98 7.96
CA GLY A 160 45.81 16.22 7.28
C GLY A 160 44.85 16.71 6.18
N ASP A 161 43.92 15.88 5.70
CA ASP A 161 42.91 16.31 4.71
C ASP A 161 41.91 17.30 5.33
N PHE A 162 41.56 17.10 6.61
CA PHE A 162 40.67 17.99 7.35
C PHE A 162 41.49 18.90 8.29
N PRO A 163 41.35 20.24 8.19
CA PRO A 163 41.99 21.15 9.13
C PRO A 163 41.46 20.91 10.54
N ALA A 164 42.34 20.88 11.54
CA ALA A 164 41.96 20.60 12.92
C ALA A 164 41.10 21.71 13.53
N ASP A 165 41.29 22.94 13.08
CA ASP A 165 40.77 24.18 13.67
C ASP A 165 39.71 24.88 12.81
N ALA A 166 39.39 24.35 11.64
CA ALA A 166 38.36 24.90 10.76
C ALA A 166 37.25 23.88 10.47
N ALA A 167 36.09 24.41 10.09
CA ALA A 167 34.99 23.61 9.61
C ALA A 167 35.30 23.06 8.22
N VAL A 168 34.74 21.90 7.90
CA VAL A 168 34.93 21.23 6.60
C VAL A 168 33.57 20.92 6.01
N ARG A 169 33.39 21.25 4.74
CA ARG A 169 32.17 20.89 4.03
C ARG A 169 32.32 19.48 3.51
N CYS A 170 31.38 18.61 3.83
CA CYS A 170 31.38 17.20 3.46
C CYS A 170 30.17 16.88 2.60
N ARG A 171 30.36 15.97 1.65
CA ARG A 171 29.33 15.45 0.75
C ARG A 171 29.49 13.94 0.66
N LEU A 172 28.40 13.21 0.90
CA LEU A 172 28.31 11.76 0.78
C LEU A 172 27.15 11.45 -0.17
N VAL A 173 27.44 10.74 -1.25
CA VAL A 173 26.49 10.49 -2.33
C VAL A 173 26.28 9.00 -2.45
N ARG A 174 25.02 8.59 -2.54
CA ARG A 174 24.60 7.22 -2.86
C ARG A 174 24.05 7.16 -4.29
N GLN A 175 24.58 6.26 -5.10
CA GLN A 175 24.08 5.89 -6.43
C GLN A 175 24.00 4.37 -6.55
N GLY A 176 22.78 3.82 -6.43
CA GLY A 176 22.54 2.39 -6.28
C GLY A 176 23.25 1.83 -5.04
N ASP A 177 24.19 0.92 -5.26
CA ASP A 177 25.05 0.36 -4.21
C ASP A 177 26.38 1.11 -4.06
N VAL A 178 26.62 2.17 -4.83
CA VAL A 178 27.87 2.93 -4.79
C VAL A 178 27.74 4.13 -3.87
N PHE A 179 28.67 4.26 -2.93
CA PHE A 179 28.79 5.39 -2.02
C PHE A 179 30.11 6.10 -2.28
N SER A 180 30.08 7.41 -2.53
CA SER A 180 31.31 8.19 -2.65
C SER A 180 31.29 9.43 -1.76
N ALA A 181 32.46 9.78 -1.25
CA ALA A 181 32.67 10.85 -0.29
C ALA A 181 33.57 11.92 -0.88
N TRP A 182 33.19 13.19 -0.69
CA TRP A 182 33.97 14.37 -1.07
C TRP A 182 34.00 15.37 0.06
N TYR A 183 35.02 16.22 0.07
CA TYR A 183 35.13 17.31 1.02
C TYR A 183 35.66 18.60 0.37
N SER A 184 35.41 19.74 1.03
CA SER A 184 36.01 21.02 0.70
C SER A 184 36.45 21.73 1.98
N THR A 185 37.68 22.23 2.00
CA THR A 185 38.27 22.97 3.13
C THR A 185 38.01 24.47 3.06
N ASN A 186 37.37 24.95 1.99
CA ASN A 186 36.96 26.34 1.83
C ASN A 186 35.43 26.42 1.72
N ALA A 187 34.78 26.90 2.79
CA ALA A 187 33.33 27.01 2.85
C ALA A 187 32.72 27.93 1.77
N ALA A 188 33.53 28.80 1.16
CA ALA A 188 33.10 29.75 0.12
C ALA A 188 33.28 29.24 -1.32
N ASP A 189 33.95 28.10 -1.54
CA ASP A 189 34.27 27.59 -2.88
C ASP A 189 33.49 26.31 -3.21
N ALA A 190 33.04 26.18 -4.46
CA ALA A 190 32.29 25.03 -4.96
C ALA A 190 33.19 23.86 -5.40
N SER A 191 34.50 23.96 -5.17
CA SER A 191 35.49 22.93 -5.49
C SER A 191 35.45 21.78 -4.47
N TRP A 192 35.28 20.55 -4.98
CA TRP A 192 35.21 19.32 -4.19
C TRP A 192 36.44 18.44 -4.41
N THR A 193 37.04 17.95 -3.33
CA THR A 193 38.11 16.94 -3.36
C THR A 193 37.52 15.57 -3.08
N SER A 194 37.74 14.59 -3.97
CA SER A 194 37.31 13.20 -3.76
C SER A 194 38.10 12.54 -2.64
N PHE A 195 37.41 11.91 -1.70
CA PHE A 195 38.01 11.20 -0.57
C PHE A 195 38.11 9.70 -0.83
N ALA A 196 36.98 9.03 -1.01
CA ALA A 196 36.89 7.59 -1.23
C ALA A 196 35.56 7.21 -1.89
N GLN A 197 35.52 5.99 -2.44
CA GLN A 197 34.32 5.36 -2.96
C GLN A 197 34.27 3.91 -2.50
N TRP A 198 33.07 3.41 -2.21
CA TRP A 198 32.81 2.03 -1.84
C TRP A 198 31.55 1.53 -2.53
N THR A 199 31.57 0.27 -2.95
CA THR A 199 30.39 -0.41 -3.50
C THR A 199 29.90 -1.41 -2.46
N ALA A 200 28.69 -1.21 -1.97
CA ALA A 200 28.03 -2.10 -1.04
C ALA A 200 27.72 -3.46 -1.67
N PRO A 201 27.62 -4.54 -0.87
CA PRO A 201 27.03 -5.78 -1.35
C PRO A 201 25.61 -5.51 -1.88
N ALA A 202 25.29 -6.08 -3.04
CA ALA A 202 24.03 -5.85 -3.70
C ALA A 202 22.85 -6.17 -2.78
N GLY A 203 21.88 -5.26 -2.69
CA GLY A 203 20.67 -5.46 -1.89
C GLY A 203 20.75 -4.93 -0.46
N VAL A 204 21.95 -4.62 0.08
CA VAL A 204 22.09 -4.17 1.48
C VAL A 204 21.44 -2.79 1.70
N PHE A 205 21.55 -1.89 0.72
CA PHE A 205 20.95 -0.55 0.78
C PHE A 205 19.83 -0.37 -0.25
N ALA A 206 19.24 -1.44 -0.78
CA ALA A 206 18.31 -1.37 -1.91
C ALA A 206 16.98 -0.63 -1.63
N ASP A 207 16.59 -0.51 -0.36
CA ASP A 207 15.36 0.17 0.09
C ASP A 207 15.64 1.56 0.70
N GLY A 208 14.58 2.30 1.02
CA GLY A 208 14.67 3.63 1.63
C GLY A 208 15.71 3.73 2.75
N ILE A 209 16.50 4.80 2.70
CA ILE A 209 17.70 5.02 3.51
C ILE A 209 17.53 6.29 4.34
N LEU A 210 18.11 6.30 5.53
CA LEU A 210 18.15 7.47 6.39
C LEU A 210 19.45 8.22 6.12
N GLY A 211 19.37 9.42 5.55
CA GLY A 211 20.52 10.31 5.33
C GLY A 211 20.56 11.41 6.38
N GLY A 212 21.73 11.78 6.90
CA GLY A 212 21.80 12.86 7.88
C GLY A 212 23.16 13.09 8.54
N VAL A 213 23.15 13.70 9.72
CA VAL A 213 24.35 14.05 10.51
C VAL A 213 24.38 13.30 11.84
N ALA A 214 25.56 12.81 12.23
CA ALA A 214 25.75 12.00 13.43
C ALA A 214 26.89 12.50 14.33
N LEU A 215 26.74 12.33 15.65
CA LEU A 215 27.68 12.78 16.68
C LEU A 215 27.85 11.76 17.82
N THR A 216 29.10 11.48 18.21
CA THR A 216 29.45 10.70 19.42
C THR A 216 30.74 11.19 20.09
N PRO A 217 30.83 11.20 21.45
CA PRO A 217 32.04 11.53 22.19
C PRO A 217 33.02 10.35 22.37
N GLN A 218 32.67 9.14 21.93
CA GLN A 218 33.37 7.86 22.12
C GLN A 218 33.46 7.32 23.56
N ASN A 219 33.86 8.11 24.55
CA ASN A 219 34.07 7.65 25.93
C ASN A 219 32.88 8.03 26.82
N GLY A 220 32.20 7.03 27.41
CA GLY A 220 30.90 7.18 28.08
C GLY A 220 30.82 8.00 29.37
N THR A 221 31.82 8.84 29.69
CA THR A 221 31.76 9.76 30.85
C THR A 221 31.58 11.23 30.46
N GLY A 222 31.56 11.57 29.16
CA GLY A 222 31.45 12.94 28.66
C GLY A 222 30.27 13.18 27.71
N THR A 223 29.79 14.42 27.64
CA THR A 223 28.83 14.90 26.64
C THR A 223 29.53 15.84 25.65
N ILE A 224 29.23 15.72 24.36
CA ILE A 224 29.71 16.65 23.34
C ILE A 224 28.52 17.29 22.61
N THR A 225 28.65 18.57 22.29
CA THR A 225 27.71 19.31 21.43
C THR A 225 28.44 19.77 20.17
N ALA A 226 27.82 19.56 19.01
CA ALA A 226 28.30 20.07 17.73
C ALA A 226 27.13 20.63 16.91
N THR A 227 27.36 21.76 16.25
CA THR A 227 26.40 22.38 15.34
C THR A 227 26.85 22.15 13.90
N PHE A 228 26.07 21.41 13.14
CA PHE A 228 26.28 21.16 11.73
C PHE A 228 25.54 22.21 10.93
N ASP A 229 26.22 22.93 10.05
CA ASP A 229 25.60 23.96 9.19
C ASP A 229 25.40 23.44 7.77
N ASP A 230 24.52 24.07 6.98
CA ASP A 230 24.27 23.70 5.57
C ASP A 230 23.86 22.22 5.44
N VAL A 231 23.11 21.69 6.41
CA VAL A 231 22.62 20.31 6.39
C VAL A 231 21.56 20.18 5.32
N ALA A 232 21.84 19.40 4.30
CA ALA A 232 20.89 19.12 3.24
C ALA A 232 20.95 17.63 2.88
N VAL A 233 19.78 17.01 2.85
CA VAL A 233 19.60 15.71 2.23
C VAL A 233 18.76 15.93 0.99
N ARG A 234 19.24 15.44 -0.15
CA ARG A 234 18.62 15.69 -1.45
C ARG A 234 18.57 14.38 -2.21
N GLY A 235 17.42 14.03 -2.75
CA GLY A 235 17.36 13.03 -3.81
C GLY A 235 18.30 13.44 -4.94
N LEU A 236 19.15 12.51 -5.38
CA LEU A 236 19.90 12.72 -6.60
C LEU A 236 18.93 12.48 -7.74
N VAL A 237 18.61 13.55 -8.44
CA VAL A 237 18.25 13.40 -9.84
C VAL A 237 19.48 12.78 -10.48
N GLN A 238 19.41 11.51 -10.88
CA GLN A 238 20.37 11.05 -11.86
C GLN A 238 20.18 11.97 -13.06
N ALA A 239 21.12 12.89 -13.28
CA ALA A 239 21.48 13.26 -14.63
C ALA A 239 22.18 12.03 -15.22
N THR A 240 21.44 10.94 -15.39
CA THR A 240 21.74 9.98 -16.41
C THR A 240 21.63 10.79 -17.68
N VAL A 241 22.77 11.13 -18.26
CA VAL A 241 22.86 11.12 -19.73
C VAL A 241 22.72 9.65 -20.13
N GLN A 242 21.56 9.06 -19.87
CA GLN A 242 21.09 7.89 -20.56
C GLN A 242 20.66 8.39 -21.93
N ASP A 243 21.13 7.66 -22.93
CA ASP A 243 20.84 7.81 -24.35
C ASP A 243 19.62 8.68 -24.61
N ALA A 244 19.86 9.94 -25.00
CA ALA A 244 18.80 10.75 -25.56
C ALA A 244 18.19 9.93 -26.69
N ALA A 245 16.94 9.51 -26.54
CA ALA A 245 16.19 8.92 -27.62
C ALA A 245 16.28 9.91 -28.78
N VAL A 246 16.97 9.51 -29.86
CA VAL A 246 17.02 10.30 -31.08
C VAL A 246 15.62 10.22 -31.67
N HIS A 247 14.80 11.22 -31.42
CA HIS A 247 13.55 11.39 -32.13
C HIS A 247 13.86 11.89 -33.54
N VAL A 248 13.52 11.09 -34.54
CA VAL A 248 13.47 11.54 -35.93
C VAL A 248 12.06 12.05 -36.19
N ALA A 249 11.87 13.37 -36.10
CA ALA A 249 10.62 14.00 -36.52
C ALA A 249 10.58 14.16 -38.05
N TRP A 250 9.45 13.82 -38.65
CA TRP A 250 9.22 14.01 -40.09
C TRP A 250 8.75 15.44 -40.38
N HIS A 251 9.43 16.12 -41.28
CA HIS A 251 8.88 17.29 -41.98
C HIS A 251 8.88 17.02 -43.47
N ALA A 252 7.72 16.66 -44.01
CA ALA A 252 7.53 16.54 -45.45
C ALA A 252 7.14 17.91 -46.04
N GLU A 253 8.11 18.63 -46.61
CA GLU A 253 7.81 19.56 -47.71
C GLU A 253 7.96 18.79 -49.02
N GLY A 254 6.87 18.17 -49.49
CA GLY A 254 6.83 17.53 -50.81
C GLY A 254 6.03 16.22 -50.82
N VAL A 255 5.16 16.11 -51.83
CA VAL A 255 4.17 15.05 -52.05
C VAL A 255 4.78 13.64 -51.99
N CYS A 256 4.34 12.81 -51.03
CA CYS A 256 4.50 11.37 -51.08
C CYS A 256 3.16 10.72 -51.47
N PRO A 257 3.10 9.76 -52.42
CA PRO A 257 1.86 9.07 -52.75
C PRO A 257 1.34 8.26 -51.54
N PRO A 258 0.03 8.11 -51.35
CA PRO A 258 -0.52 7.32 -50.25
C PRO A 258 -0.10 5.85 -50.37
N GLY A 259 0.46 5.26 -49.30
CA GLY A 259 0.62 3.80 -49.17
C GLY A 259 2.03 3.25 -48.95
N HIS A 260 3.08 4.07 -48.83
CA HIS A 260 4.43 3.59 -48.49
C HIS A 260 4.84 4.00 -47.07
N PHE A 261 5.09 3.01 -46.20
CA PHE A 261 5.75 3.20 -44.90
C PHE A 261 7.16 2.60 -44.97
N LEU A 262 8.19 3.38 -44.67
CA LEU A 262 9.55 2.86 -44.47
C LEU A 262 9.67 2.30 -43.04
N ARG A 263 10.05 1.02 -42.90
CA ARG A 263 10.43 0.39 -41.63
C ARG A 263 11.93 0.08 -41.64
N GLY A 264 12.62 0.38 -40.54
CA GLY A 264 13.99 -0.07 -40.26
C GLY A 264 15.07 1.01 -40.42
N PHE A 265 15.48 1.61 -39.30
CA PHE A 265 16.74 2.34 -39.19
C PHE A 265 17.42 1.96 -37.87
N THR A 266 18.76 1.97 -37.85
CA THR A 266 19.56 1.79 -36.63
C THR A 266 20.57 2.93 -36.54
N VAL A 267 20.62 3.62 -35.41
CA VAL A 267 21.61 4.66 -35.12
C VAL A 267 22.59 4.09 -34.09
N SER A 268 23.89 4.18 -34.34
CA SER A 268 24.94 3.76 -33.40
C SER A 268 25.97 4.88 -33.17
N ARG A 269 26.49 4.94 -31.95
CA ARG A 269 27.41 5.98 -31.46
C ARG A 269 28.86 5.63 -31.84
N SER A 270 29.69 6.62 -32.21
CA SER A 270 31.15 6.45 -32.30
C SER A 270 31.84 6.82 -30.98
N GLU A 271 33.01 6.24 -30.71
CA GLU A 271 33.74 6.32 -29.44
C GLU A 271 34.22 7.73 -29.03
N ALA A 272 34.11 8.73 -29.91
CA ALA A 272 34.51 10.11 -29.64
C ALA A 272 33.28 10.98 -29.35
N GLY A 273 33.09 11.33 -28.08
CA GLY A 273 31.95 12.11 -27.57
C GLY A 273 31.52 13.31 -28.44
N THR A 274 30.20 13.41 -28.57
CA THR A 274 29.33 14.48 -29.10
C THR A 274 30.01 15.71 -29.72
N ASN A 275 29.94 15.82 -31.05
CA ASN A 275 29.93 17.10 -31.78
C ASN A 275 29.06 16.94 -33.03
N ALA A 276 27.75 17.21 -32.91
CA ALA A 276 26.92 17.46 -34.09
C ALA A 276 27.09 18.92 -34.50
N LYS A 277 28.11 19.20 -35.32
CA LYS A 277 28.15 20.45 -36.11
C LYS A 277 28.49 20.12 -37.55
N THR A 278 27.53 20.46 -38.41
CA THR A 278 27.64 20.74 -39.86
C THR A 278 27.05 19.67 -40.79
N VAL A 279 25.97 20.05 -41.48
CA VAL A 279 25.56 19.49 -42.78
C VAL A 279 26.26 20.32 -43.86
N LEU A 280 27.10 19.70 -44.68
CA LEU A 280 27.56 20.30 -45.93
C LEU A 280 27.56 19.28 -47.07
N ASN A 281 27.12 19.77 -48.23
CA ASN A 281 27.11 19.06 -49.51
C ASN A 281 28.48 19.21 -50.21
N SER A 282 28.85 18.17 -50.96
CA SER A 282 29.96 18.05 -51.92
C SER A 282 31.41 18.23 -51.42
N GLY A 283 32.14 17.10 -51.32
CA GLY A 283 33.61 17.01 -51.46
C GLY A 283 34.40 16.26 -50.37
N GLU A 284 34.38 14.91 -50.40
CA GLU A 284 35.36 13.85 -49.95
C GLU A 284 36.31 14.06 -48.72
N PRO A 285 36.78 12.98 -48.03
CA PRO A 285 36.11 11.80 -47.43
C PRO A 285 36.60 11.47 -45.98
N VAL A 286 36.01 10.45 -45.30
CA VAL A 286 36.69 9.35 -44.52
C VAL A 286 35.72 8.56 -43.59
N PHE A 287 35.58 7.26 -43.92
CA PHE A 287 35.31 6.02 -43.15
C PHE A 287 34.12 5.83 -42.18
N GLY A 288 33.27 4.81 -42.50
CA GLY A 288 32.51 4.00 -41.52
C GLY A 288 30.99 3.83 -41.68
N HIS A 289 30.51 3.33 -42.83
CA HIS A 289 29.15 2.90 -43.26
C HIS A 289 28.12 2.39 -42.21
N SER A 290 26.77 2.42 -42.38
CA SER A 290 25.83 2.94 -43.41
C SER A 290 24.38 2.90 -42.87
N LEU A 291 23.54 3.87 -43.25
CA LEU A 291 22.08 3.71 -43.32
C LEU A 291 21.77 2.82 -44.55
N VAL A 292 20.90 1.81 -44.42
CA VAL A 292 20.43 1.00 -45.55
C VAL A 292 18.93 1.25 -45.72
N ASP A 293 18.59 2.07 -46.70
CA ASP A 293 17.22 2.25 -47.19
C ASP A 293 16.96 1.17 -48.26
N THR A 294 15.95 0.33 -48.05
CA THR A 294 15.56 -0.70 -49.03
C THR A 294 14.36 -0.32 -49.89
N GLN A 295 13.71 0.85 -49.71
CA GLN A 295 12.51 1.20 -50.50
C GLN A 295 12.23 2.71 -50.70
N ALA A 296 13.15 3.48 -51.29
CA ALA A 296 12.84 4.82 -51.77
C ALA A 296 13.02 5.01 -53.29
N VAL A 297 12.10 5.79 -53.86
CA VAL A 297 12.03 6.20 -55.27
C VAL A 297 13.37 6.77 -55.74
N ARG A 298 13.92 6.20 -56.83
CA ARG A 298 15.14 6.71 -57.48
C ARG A 298 15.00 8.21 -57.82
N GLY A 299 15.87 9.04 -57.26
CA GLY A 299 16.02 10.45 -57.66
C GLY A 299 15.47 11.49 -56.67
N VAL A 300 14.94 11.09 -55.51
CA VAL A 300 14.49 12.02 -54.46
C VAL A 300 15.54 12.13 -53.35
N SER A 301 15.90 13.36 -52.98
CA SER A 301 16.79 13.64 -51.83
C SER A 301 15.95 13.91 -50.58
N TYR A 302 16.16 13.15 -49.51
CA TYR A 302 15.53 13.40 -48.21
C TYR A 302 16.49 14.18 -47.30
N ARG A 303 15.97 15.17 -46.57
CA ARG A 303 16.69 15.79 -45.44
C ARG A 303 16.15 15.19 -44.15
N TYR A 304 17.06 14.73 -43.29
CA TYR A 304 16.74 14.30 -41.93
C TYR A 304 17.35 15.31 -40.96
N GLN A 305 16.59 15.73 -39.96
CA GLN A 305 17.09 16.54 -38.86
C GLN A 305 17.16 15.65 -37.63
N VAL A 306 18.38 15.41 -37.14
CA VAL A 306 18.62 14.68 -35.88
C VAL A 306 18.70 15.75 -34.80
N GLU A 307 17.62 15.91 -34.04
CA GLU A 307 17.61 16.76 -32.85
C GLU A 307 17.95 15.90 -31.63
N ALA A 308 19.14 16.11 -31.07
CA ALA A 308 19.44 15.65 -29.72
C ALA A 308 18.66 16.53 -28.74
N ALA A 309 17.42 16.14 -28.43
CA ALA A 309 16.68 16.75 -27.34
C ALA A 309 17.36 16.35 -26.03
N VAL A 310 18.04 17.29 -25.38
CA VAL A 310 18.17 17.25 -23.93
C VAL A 310 16.74 17.40 -23.42
N ILE A 311 16.05 16.29 -23.12
CA ILE A 311 14.70 16.34 -22.59
C ILE A 311 14.83 16.85 -21.15
N PRO A 312 14.42 18.10 -20.85
CA PRO A 312 14.45 18.59 -19.48
C PRO A 312 13.46 17.74 -18.68
N SER A 313 13.85 17.27 -17.49
CA SER A 313 12.91 16.60 -16.58
C SER A 313 11.75 17.55 -16.29
N SER A 314 10.52 17.03 -16.28
CA SER A 314 9.36 17.77 -15.76
C SER A 314 9.25 17.64 -14.23
N GLU A 315 10.31 17.14 -13.57
CA GLU A 315 10.38 17.03 -12.13
C GLU A 315 10.21 18.40 -11.48
N GLY A 316 9.36 18.43 -10.46
CA GLY A 316 9.08 19.66 -9.75
C GLY A 316 7.60 19.87 -9.44
N PRO A 317 7.30 20.97 -8.73
CA PRO A 317 5.95 21.25 -8.27
C PRO A 317 5.02 21.59 -9.44
N LEU A 318 3.78 21.11 -9.37
CA LEU A 318 2.69 21.59 -10.20
C LEU A 318 2.23 22.94 -9.65
N VAL A 319 2.42 24.00 -10.44
CA VAL A 319 1.96 25.34 -10.08
C VAL A 319 0.49 25.48 -10.49
N LEU A 320 -0.40 25.56 -9.50
CA LEU A 320 -1.85 25.65 -9.69
C LEU A 320 -2.36 27.08 -9.60
N GLN A 321 -3.38 27.38 -10.39
CA GLN A 321 -4.19 28.58 -10.26
C GLN A 321 -5.52 28.27 -9.56
N ALA A 322 -6.12 29.27 -8.89
CA ALA A 322 -7.37 29.08 -8.16
C ALA A 322 -8.51 28.54 -9.05
N ALA A 323 -8.57 28.92 -10.33
CA ALA A 323 -9.57 28.43 -11.28
C ALA A 323 -9.45 26.92 -11.59
N GLN A 324 -8.29 26.31 -11.31
CA GLN A 324 -8.07 24.88 -11.52
C GLN A 324 -8.56 24.02 -10.36
N VAL A 325 -8.79 24.59 -9.18
CA VAL A 325 -9.24 23.87 -7.98
C VAL A 325 -10.76 23.88 -7.94
N VAL A 326 -11.38 22.75 -8.32
CA VAL A 326 -12.84 22.63 -8.46
C VAL A 326 -13.38 21.70 -7.38
N PRO A 327 -14.02 22.23 -6.31
CA PRO A 327 -14.71 21.38 -5.34
C PRO A 327 -15.91 20.68 -5.99
N VAL A 328 -16.17 19.45 -5.59
CA VAL A 328 -17.26 18.61 -6.13
C VAL A 328 -18.09 17.97 -5.01
N TYR A 329 -19.37 17.70 -5.30
CA TYR A 329 -20.33 17.05 -4.39
C TYR A 329 -20.33 17.65 -2.97
N GLY A 330 -20.44 18.97 -2.87
CA GLY A 330 -20.61 19.69 -1.61
C GLY A 330 -19.35 19.84 -0.76
N ALA A 331 -18.18 19.42 -1.27
CA ALA A 331 -16.92 19.69 -0.62
C ALA A 331 -16.54 21.19 -0.69
N GLN A 332 -15.61 21.59 0.17
CA GLN A 332 -14.96 22.89 0.15
C GLN A 332 -13.48 22.67 -0.18
N ALA A 333 -13.00 23.38 -1.19
CA ALA A 333 -11.59 23.37 -1.57
C ALA A 333 -11.11 24.81 -1.77
N THR A 334 -9.96 25.17 -1.22
CA THR A 334 -9.39 26.51 -1.36
C THR A 334 -7.88 26.43 -1.54
N LEU A 335 -7.37 27.07 -2.59
CA LEU A 335 -5.94 27.26 -2.81
C LEU A 335 -5.46 28.38 -1.86
N GLU A 336 -4.54 28.05 -0.94
CA GLU A 336 -3.99 28.97 0.05
C GLU A 336 -2.71 29.66 -0.48
N ALA A 337 -2.25 30.68 0.24
CA ALA A 337 -0.97 31.34 -0.05
C ALA A 337 0.19 30.35 0.15
N GLY A 338 1.02 30.16 -0.88
CA GLY A 338 2.09 29.15 -0.87
C GLY A 338 1.77 27.89 -1.70
N GLY A 339 0.55 27.77 -2.25
CA GLY A 339 0.20 26.71 -3.20
C GLY A 339 -0.37 25.43 -2.58
N SER A 340 -0.58 25.40 -1.26
CA SER A 340 -1.33 24.34 -0.57
C SER A 340 -2.83 24.44 -0.87
N ILE A 341 -3.54 23.31 -0.77
CA ILE A 341 -5.00 23.27 -0.90
C ILE A 341 -5.59 22.79 0.41
N ARG A 342 -6.48 23.59 0.99
CA ARG A 342 -7.35 23.16 2.08
C ARG A 342 -8.54 22.41 1.49
N LEU A 343 -8.72 21.14 1.84
CA LEU A 343 -9.86 20.31 1.42
C LEU A 343 -10.69 19.92 2.65
N ARG A 344 -12.00 20.11 2.53
CA ARG A 344 -12.99 19.76 3.54
C ARG A 344 -14.22 19.12 2.91
N THR A 345 -14.62 17.94 3.37
CA THR A 345 -15.94 17.38 3.01
C THR A 345 -16.67 16.80 4.21
N ARG A 346 -18.00 16.93 4.17
CA ARG A 346 -18.93 16.27 5.09
C ARG A 346 -19.54 15.00 4.50
N SER A 347 -19.50 14.87 3.18
CA SER A 347 -20.24 13.81 2.49
C SER A 347 -19.39 12.57 2.37
N ALA A 348 -19.98 11.44 2.71
CA ALA A 348 -19.41 10.13 2.44
C ALA A 348 -19.69 9.67 1.00
N GLU A 349 -20.52 10.40 0.24
CA GLU A 349 -20.89 10.02 -1.13
C GLU A 349 -19.68 9.93 -2.06
N TRP A 350 -19.79 9.01 -3.01
CA TRP A 350 -18.78 8.79 -4.03
C TRP A 350 -18.42 10.11 -4.73
N SER A 351 -17.13 10.34 -4.94
CA SER A 351 -16.60 11.54 -5.61
C SER A 351 -16.69 12.85 -4.82
N SER A 352 -17.18 12.87 -3.57
CA SER A 352 -17.03 14.07 -2.74
C SER A 352 -15.57 14.36 -2.43
N GLY A 353 -15.15 15.60 -2.73
CA GLY A 353 -13.76 16.03 -2.67
C GLY A 353 -13.45 17.18 -3.63
N LEU A 354 -12.30 17.16 -4.30
CA LEU A 354 -11.93 18.16 -5.30
C LEU A 354 -11.39 17.53 -6.58
N ARG A 355 -11.53 18.27 -7.68
CA ARG A 355 -10.90 17.98 -8.96
C ARG A 355 -9.93 19.10 -9.32
N LEU A 356 -8.76 18.74 -9.81
CA LEU A 356 -7.84 19.66 -10.46
C LEU A 356 -7.98 19.52 -11.97
N VAL A 357 -8.33 20.63 -12.62
CA VAL A 357 -8.50 20.69 -14.08
C VAL A 357 -7.29 21.35 -14.75
N PRO A 358 -7.01 21.04 -16.03
CA PRO A 358 -5.93 21.67 -16.78
C PRO A 358 -6.03 23.21 -16.80
N PRO A 359 -4.90 23.92 -17.02
CA PRO A 359 -4.93 25.37 -17.21
C PRO A 359 -5.88 25.77 -18.34
N THR A 360 -6.44 26.98 -18.25
CA THR A 360 -7.38 27.47 -19.29
C THR A 360 -6.70 27.49 -20.66
N GLY A 361 -7.28 26.80 -21.63
CA GLY A 361 -6.76 26.68 -23.00
C GLY A 361 -5.89 25.45 -23.24
N GLU A 362 -5.55 24.68 -22.21
CA GLU A 362 -4.84 23.40 -22.32
C GLU A 362 -5.83 22.23 -22.41
N GLU A 363 -5.48 21.22 -23.21
CA GLU A 363 -6.31 20.01 -23.38
C GLU A 363 -6.07 18.94 -22.29
N GLY A 364 -5.01 19.09 -21.49
CA GLY A 364 -4.60 18.15 -20.44
C GLY A 364 -3.29 18.58 -19.76
N PHE A 365 -2.95 17.96 -18.64
CA PHE A 365 -1.62 17.98 -18.06
C PHE A 365 -0.73 16.95 -18.77
N ASP A 366 0.47 17.37 -19.20
CA ASP A 366 1.49 16.48 -19.75
C ASP A 366 2.37 15.92 -18.63
N PHE A 367 2.14 14.67 -18.26
CA PHE A 367 2.94 13.91 -17.30
C PHE A 367 3.82 12.85 -17.99
N SER A 368 3.95 12.88 -19.32
CA SER A 368 4.68 11.87 -20.09
C SER A 368 6.17 11.79 -19.74
N ARG A 369 6.71 12.81 -19.05
CA ARG A 369 8.14 12.94 -18.71
C ARG A 369 8.44 12.72 -17.22
N ALA A 370 7.49 12.21 -16.46
CA ALA A 370 7.64 11.93 -15.03
C ALA A 370 7.37 10.46 -14.72
N HIS A 371 8.09 9.88 -13.75
CA HIS A 371 7.82 8.51 -13.31
C HIS A 371 6.56 8.41 -12.44
N SER A 372 6.30 9.42 -11.63
CA SER A 372 5.17 9.45 -10.69
C SER A 372 4.64 10.85 -10.43
N LEU A 373 3.39 10.93 -9.99
CA LEU A 373 2.81 12.11 -9.36
C LEU A 373 2.72 11.86 -7.85
N ALA A 374 3.14 12.84 -7.05
CA ALA A 374 3.10 12.79 -5.60
C ALA A 374 2.45 14.04 -5.00
N VAL A 375 1.82 13.89 -3.83
CA VAL A 375 1.29 15.00 -3.03
C VAL A 375 1.44 14.67 -1.55
N ASP A 376 1.81 15.66 -0.76
CA ASP A 376 1.88 15.54 0.69
C ASP A 376 0.50 15.89 1.28
N VAL A 377 0.04 15.08 2.22
CA VAL A 377 -1.31 15.14 2.78
C VAL A 377 -1.21 15.19 4.29
N GLU A 378 -1.81 16.21 4.90
CA GLU A 378 -1.92 16.37 6.35
C GLU A 378 -3.38 16.22 6.77
N ASN A 379 -3.67 15.28 7.67
CA ASN A 379 -4.98 15.20 8.30
C ASN A 379 -5.09 16.27 9.40
N LEU A 380 -5.95 17.26 9.17
CA LEU A 380 -6.17 18.37 10.09
C LEU A 380 -7.32 18.10 11.08
N SER A 381 -7.97 16.94 10.97
CA SER A 381 -8.92 16.47 11.97
C SER A 381 -8.20 16.20 13.30
N VAL A 382 -8.86 16.50 14.41
CA VAL A 382 -8.33 16.28 15.77
C VAL A 382 -8.77 14.94 16.39
N ASP A 383 -9.80 14.32 15.82
CA ASP A 383 -10.51 13.18 16.41
C ASP A 383 -10.93 12.10 15.39
N ARG A 384 -10.65 12.30 14.10
CA ARG A 384 -11.04 11.40 13.01
C ARG A 384 -9.83 10.87 12.25
N GLN A 385 -9.86 9.58 11.93
CA GLN A 385 -8.96 9.01 10.93
C GLN A 385 -9.48 9.41 9.56
N MET A 386 -8.69 10.13 8.77
CA MET A 386 -9.08 10.51 7.42
C MET A 386 -8.79 9.36 6.45
N ARG A 387 -9.64 9.19 5.43
CA ARG A 387 -9.34 8.44 4.21
C ARG A 387 -9.47 9.33 2.99
N LEU A 388 -8.55 9.19 2.02
CA LEU A 388 -8.56 9.96 0.78
C LEU A 388 -7.96 9.14 -0.35
N THR A 389 -8.56 9.20 -1.54
CA THR A 389 -7.95 8.67 -2.77
C THR A 389 -7.60 9.77 -3.73
N MET A 390 -6.54 9.54 -4.51
CA MET A 390 -6.11 10.36 -5.63
C MET A 390 -6.31 9.54 -6.90
N HIS A 391 -7.05 10.09 -7.86
CA HIS A 391 -7.34 9.47 -9.15
C HIS A 391 -6.80 10.32 -10.29
N LEU A 392 -6.25 9.69 -11.33
CA LEU A 392 -5.83 10.34 -12.57
C LEU A 392 -6.63 9.80 -13.74
N SER A 393 -7.20 10.68 -14.56
CA SER A 393 -7.96 10.29 -15.76
C SER A 393 -7.41 10.94 -17.02
N SER A 394 -7.30 10.16 -18.11
CA SER A 394 -6.80 10.65 -19.41
C SER A 394 -7.91 11.00 -20.43
N GLU A 395 -9.18 10.75 -20.09
CA GLU A 395 -10.34 11.21 -20.84
C GLU A 395 -11.45 11.65 -19.87
N GLY A 396 -12.33 12.57 -20.29
CA GLY A 396 -13.24 13.26 -19.38
C GLY A 396 -14.39 12.40 -18.84
N GLY A 397 -14.62 12.47 -17.52
CA GLY A 397 -15.95 12.37 -16.90
C GLY A 397 -16.71 11.03 -16.90
N GLY A 398 -16.03 9.89 -17.04
CA GLY A 398 -16.65 8.56 -16.88
C GLY A 398 -16.28 7.89 -15.56
N ASP A 399 -17.16 7.05 -15.03
CA ASP A 399 -16.86 6.10 -13.94
C ASP A 399 -15.65 5.20 -14.28
N GLU A 400 -15.06 4.57 -13.26
CA GLU A 400 -13.92 3.67 -13.42
C GLU A 400 -14.18 2.62 -14.51
N PRO A 401 -13.26 2.40 -15.47
CA PRO A 401 -13.40 1.33 -16.43
C PRO A 401 -13.30 -0.04 -15.73
N GLN A 402 -14.18 -0.97 -16.11
CA GLN A 402 -14.16 -2.37 -15.64
C GLN A 402 -13.25 -3.28 -16.50
N ASP A 403 -12.52 -2.73 -17.47
CA ASP A 403 -11.87 -3.54 -18.50
C ASP A 403 -10.44 -3.91 -18.14
N TYR A 404 -10.16 -5.22 -18.19
CA TYR A 404 -8.82 -5.82 -18.17
C TYR A 404 -8.14 -5.68 -19.53
N ALA A 405 -6.86 -5.28 -19.52
CA ALA A 405 -6.07 -4.94 -20.68
C ALA A 405 -6.02 -6.06 -21.74
N SER A 406 -6.66 -5.83 -22.89
CA SER A 406 -6.28 -6.53 -24.14
C SER A 406 -6.55 -5.77 -25.44
N THR A 407 -7.11 -4.56 -25.44
CA THR A 407 -7.24 -3.76 -26.67
C THR A 407 -7.11 -2.26 -26.44
N VAL A 408 -6.67 -1.58 -27.50
CA VAL A 408 -6.69 -0.15 -27.87
C VAL A 408 -7.26 0.84 -26.83
N LEU A 409 -6.66 2.04 -26.77
CA LEU A 409 -7.14 3.23 -26.04
C LEU A 409 -8.60 3.62 -26.39
N SER A 410 -9.60 2.84 -25.96
CA SER A 410 -11.01 3.18 -26.07
C SER A 410 -11.62 3.22 -24.68
N GLY A 411 -12.10 4.40 -24.26
CA GLY A 411 -12.83 4.62 -23.02
C GLY A 411 -12.02 5.35 -21.94
N THR A 412 -12.74 6.04 -21.04
CA THR A 412 -12.18 6.74 -19.89
C THR A 412 -11.28 5.83 -19.06
N ARG A 413 -9.98 6.09 -19.04
CA ARG A 413 -9.02 5.34 -18.22
C ARG A 413 -8.69 6.12 -16.96
N THR A 414 -8.88 5.47 -15.81
CA THR A 414 -8.57 6.03 -14.50
C THR A 414 -7.68 5.08 -13.71
N ILE A 415 -6.64 5.63 -13.08
CA ILE A 415 -5.82 4.92 -12.08
C ILE A 415 -5.90 5.65 -10.75
N ASN A 416 -5.63 4.95 -9.65
CA ASN A 416 -5.74 5.52 -8.32
C ASN A 416 -4.67 5.04 -7.33
N THR A 417 -4.55 5.79 -6.26
CA THR A 417 -3.83 5.45 -5.03
C THR A 417 -4.63 6.00 -3.84
N GLY A 418 -4.50 5.38 -2.67
CA GLY A 418 -5.22 5.77 -1.46
C GLY A 418 -4.29 6.01 -0.27
N ILE A 419 -4.79 6.75 0.72
CA ILE A 419 -4.15 6.90 2.02
C ILE A 419 -5.20 6.98 3.13
N GLY A 420 -4.88 6.36 4.26
CA GLY A 420 -5.53 6.62 5.55
C GLY A 420 -4.55 7.36 6.45
N LEU A 421 -4.99 8.34 7.23
CA LEU A 421 -4.14 9.12 8.14
C LEU A 421 -4.84 9.32 9.49
N ASN A 422 -4.12 9.08 10.59
CA ASN A 422 -4.60 9.42 11.93
C ASN A 422 -4.74 10.93 12.13
N PRO A 423 -5.46 11.40 13.16
CA PRO A 423 -5.51 12.82 13.51
C PRO A 423 -4.11 13.47 13.58
N GLY A 424 -3.91 14.61 12.91
CA GLY A 424 -2.63 15.32 12.86
C GLY A 424 -1.52 14.66 12.06
N GLU A 425 -1.75 13.48 11.47
CA GLU A 425 -0.71 12.76 10.73
C GLU A 425 -0.47 13.38 9.35
N LYS A 426 0.79 13.37 8.92
CA LYS A 426 1.23 13.71 7.56
C LYS A 426 1.73 12.46 6.83
N GLY A 427 1.39 12.34 5.55
CA GLY A 427 1.89 11.30 4.66
C GLY A 427 1.91 11.74 3.21
N THR A 428 2.59 10.99 2.35
CA THR A 428 2.66 11.31 0.91
C THR A 428 1.87 10.28 0.12
N MET A 429 0.89 10.73 -0.67
CA MET A 429 0.26 9.91 -1.69
C MET A 429 1.14 9.93 -2.94
N ARG A 430 1.41 8.77 -3.51
CA ARG A 430 2.19 8.62 -4.74
C ARG A 430 1.50 7.66 -5.69
N ILE A 431 1.42 8.07 -6.95
CA ILE A 431 0.90 7.23 -8.04
C ILE A 431 1.97 7.07 -9.11
N ARG A 432 2.33 5.82 -9.40
CA ARG A 432 3.19 5.46 -10.53
C ARG A 432 2.45 5.78 -11.83
N LEU A 433 3.12 6.41 -12.78
CA LEU A 433 2.55 6.74 -14.09
C LEU A 433 2.80 5.58 -15.07
N PRO A 434 1.75 4.85 -15.50
CA PRO A 434 1.93 3.71 -16.38
C PRO A 434 1.90 4.15 -17.85
N HIS A 435 3.02 4.69 -18.32
CA HIS A 435 3.20 5.13 -19.70
C HIS A 435 2.94 4.00 -20.72
N PRO A 436 2.11 4.22 -21.76
CA PRO A 436 1.85 3.23 -22.80
C PRO A 436 3.13 2.83 -23.55
N ASP A 437 4.01 3.79 -23.81
CA ASP A 437 5.29 3.58 -24.50
C ASP A 437 6.26 2.66 -23.74
N ILE A 438 6.02 2.42 -22.45
CA ILE A 438 6.84 1.55 -21.61
C ILE A 438 6.11 0.23 -21.34
N TYR A 439 4.84 0.33 -20.95
CA TYR A 439 4.13 -0.77 -20.29
C TYR A 439 3.06 -1.45 -21.16
N LEU A 440 2.71 -0.89 -22.31
CA LEU A 440 1.71 -1.50 -23.19
C LEU A 440 2.20 -2.87 -23.68
N ALA A 441 1.46 -3.91 -23.29
CA ALA A 441 1.70 -5.28 -23.73
C ALA A 441 1.17 -5.53 -25.16
N PRO A 442 1.72 -6.51 -25.89
CA PRO A 442 1.19 -6.94 -27.19
C PRO A 442 -0.26 -7.44 -27.10
N GLU A 443 -0.99 -7.39 -28.22
CA GLU A 443 -2.44 -7.71 -28.33
C GLU A 443 -2.84 -9.08 -27.73
N ASN A 444 -1.95 -10.07 -27.77
CA ASN A 444 -2.21 -11.43 -27.28
C ASN A 444 -1.50 -11.76 -25.94
N ALA A 445 -1.03 -10.76 -25.22
CA ALA A 445 -0.32 -10.93 -23.95
C ALA A 445 -0.95 -10.08 -22.82
N LYS A 446 -0.70 -10.46 -21.58
CA LYS A 446 -1.09 -9.65 -20.41
C LYS A 446 0.04 -8.73 -19.97
N GLY A 447 -0.32 -7.55 -19.49
CA GLY A 447 0.59 -6.58 -18.89
C GLY A 447 -0.14 -5.66 -17.91
N PRO A 448 0.60 -4.75 -17.26
CA PRO A 448 0.00 -3.75 -16.38
C PRO A 448 -0.90 -2.79 -17.16
N TYR A 449 -1.88 -2.22 -16.48
CA TYR A 449 -2.73 -1.18 -17.03
C TYR A 449 -1.94 0.06 -17.42
N VAL A 450 -2.33 0.72 -18.52
CA VAL A 450 -1.72 1.96 -19.01
C VAL A 450 -2.76 3.05 -19.26
N ILE A 451 -2.36 4.31 -19.09
CA ILE A 451 -3.16 5.52 -19.35
C ILE A 451 -2.41 6.47 -20.27
N ASP A 452 -3.08 7.36 -20.99
CA ASP A 452 -2.39 8.41 -21.75
C ASP A 452 -1.82 9.48 -20.81
N THR A 453 -0.56 9.29 -20.41
CA THR A 453 0.16 10.19 -19.51
C THR A 453 0.52 11.52 -20.15
N SER A 454 0.44 11.67 -21.48
CA SER A 454 0.68 12.94 -22.17
C SER A 454 -0.50 13.91 -22.06
N ARG A 455 -1.67 13.39 -21.67
CA ARG A 455 -2.91 14.16 -21.60
C ARG A 455 -3.79 13.69 -20.43
N ILE A 456 -3.40 14.07 -19.22
CA ILE A 456 -4.23 13.89 -18.03
C ILE A 456 -5.24 15.03 -17.94
N VAL A 457 -6.53 14.74 -18.00
CA VAL A 457 -7.59 15.76 -18.01
C VAL A 457 -8.21 15.99 -16.64
N ASP A 458 -7.90 15.13 -15.67
CA ASP A 458 -8.43 15.20 -14.32
C ASP A 458 -7.46 14.62 -13.27
N ILE A 459 -7.29 15.35 -12.17
CA ILE A 459 -6.71 14.84 -10.92
C ILE A 459 -7.76 14.99 -9.83
N ALA A 460 -8.39 13.89 -9.41
CA ALA A 460 -9.43 13.94 -8.39
C ALA A 460 -8.92 13.45 -7.04
N PHE A 461 -9.08 14.28 -6.00
CA PHE A 461 -8.97 13.85 -4.60
C PHE A 461 -10.37 13.64 -4.06
N LYS A 462 -10.75 12.40 -3.78
CA LYS A 462 -12.13 12.06 -3.41
C LYS A 462 -12.21 10.99 -2.33
N SER A 463 -13.37 10.90 -1.71
CA SER A 463 -13.71 9.79 -0.81
C SER A 463 -13.91 8.50 -1.62
N GLN A 464 -13.29 7.41 -1.17
CA GLN A 464 -13.41 6.07 -1.77
C GLN A 464 -14.63 5.35 -1.22
N TRP A 465 -15.70 5.23 -2.01
CA TRP A 465 -16.94 4.51 -1.67
C TRP A 465 -17.61 5.03 -0.37
N PRO A 466 -18.94 5.17 -0.32
CA PRO A 466 -19.61 5.54 0.93
C PRO A 466 -19.56 4.38 1.93
N PHE A 467 -18.48 4.27 2.70
CA PHE A 467 -18.31 3.29 3.79
C PHE A 467 -18.78 3.82 5.16
N GLU A 468 -19.03 5.12 5.27
CA GLU A 468 -19.25 5.82 6.54
C GLU A 468 -20.48 6.72 6.42
N GLU A 469 -21.02 7.16 7.56
CA GLU A 469 -22.09 8.18 7.56
C GLU A 469 -21.53 9.58 7.34
N GLU A 470 -22.38 10.50 6.91
CA GLU A 470 -21.99 11.91 6.81
C GLU A 470 -21.70 12.49 8.20
N PHE A 471 -20.62 13.26 8.31
CA PHE A 471 -20.21 13.92 9.56
C PHE A 471 -19.66 15.32 9.26
N GLU A 472 -19.69 16.22 10.23
CA GLU A 472 -19.08 17.55 10.09
C GLU A 472 -17.55 17.40 9.97
N TRP A 473 -17.06 17.53 8.73
CA TRP A 473 -15.68 17.30 8.31
C TRP A 473 -15.21 15.84 8.41
N LEU A 474 -15.87 14.95 7.66
CA LEU A 474 -15.41 13.58 7.43
C LEU A 474 -13.99 13.54 6.82
N VAL A 475 -13.70 14.47 5.91
CA VAL A 475 -12.34 14.76 5.44
C VAL A 475 -12.04 16.19 5.82
N ASP A 476 -10.96 16.38 6.57
CA ASP A 476 -10.39 17.68 6.85
C ASP A 476 -8.88 17.62 6.64
N CYS A 477 -8.37 18.12 5.51
CA CYS A 477 -6.96 18.00 5.19
C CYS A 477 -6.34 19.20 4.50
N ARG A 478 -5.02 19.19 4.47
CA ARG A 478 -4.20 20.05 3.63
C ARG A 478 -3.44 19.17 2.64
N LEU A 479 -3.51 19.55 1.37
CA LEU A 479 -2.71 18.97 0.28
C LEU A 479 -1.59 19.96 -0.04
N GLU A 480 -0.35 19.50 -0.03
CA GLU A 480 0.83 20.33 -0.26
C GLU A 480 1.77 19.66 -1.25
N ASN A 481 2.65 20.47 -1.87
CA ASN A 481 3.77 19.95 -2.64
C ASN A 481 3.36 18.91 -3.72
N LEU A 482 2.23 19.16 -4.40
CA LEU A 482 1.81 18.38 -5.56
C LEU A 482 2.89 18.49 -6.63
N ARG A 483 3.48 17.38 -7.04
CA ARG A 483 4.71 17.38 -7.84
C ARG A 483 4.86 16.15 -8.71
N LEU A 484 5.58 16.32 -9.81
CA LEU A 484 6.11 15.23 -10.62
C LEU A 484 7.46 14.79 -10.08
N GLU A 485 7.68 13.48 -10.00
CA GLU A 485 8.91 12.87 -9.48
C GLU A 485 9.45 11.83 -10.45
N GLY A 486 10.78 11.77 -10.55
CA GLY A 486 11.52 10.80 -11.34
C GLY A 486 11.37 11.03 -12.85
N VAL A 487 12.19 10.32 -13.62
CA VAL A 487 12.09 10.24 -15.08
C VAL A 487 11.57 8.87 -15.50
N PRO A 488 10.74 8.78 -16.57
CA PRO A 488 10.29 7.50 -17.09
C PRO A 488 11.46 6.65 -17.58
N ASP A 489 11.48 5.38 -17.20
CA ASP A 489 12.51 4.43 -17.61
C ASP A 489 12.09 3.74 -18.92
N TYR A 490 12.30 4.42 -20.04
CA TYR A 490 11.96 3.87 -21.36
C TYR A 490 12.78 2.63 -21.75
N SER A 491 13.90 2.37 -21.07
CA SER A 491 14.68 1.14 -21.28
C SER A 491 13.90 -0.13 -20.88
N ARG A 492 12.84 0.03 -20.08
CA ARG A 492 11.92 -1.06 -19.70
C ARG A 492 10.98 -1.49 -20.82
N LYS A 493 10.88 -0.76 -21.93
CA LYS A 493 9.99 -1.18 -23.02
C LYS A 493 10.46 -2.50 -23.60
N ILE A 494 9.62 -3.52 -23.46
CA ILE A 494 9.86 -4.84 -24.01
C ILE A 494 9.39 -4.86 -25.47
N PRO A 495 10.24 -5.24 -26.44
CA PRO A 495 9.81 -5.42 -27.83
C PRO A 495 8.75 -6.53 -27.94
N ASP A 496 7.70 -6.32 -28.73
CA ASP A 496 6.58 -7.26 -28.85
C ASP A 496 7.04 -8.69 -29.18
N ALA A 497 8.02 -8.83 -30.08
CA ALA A 497 8.59 -10.12 -30.49
C ALA A 497 9.37 -10.84 -29.39
N ALA A 498 9.72 -10.16 -28.29
CA ALA A 498 10.44 -10.68 -27.15
C ALA A 498 9.57 -10.75 -25.88
N TYR A 499 8.29 -10.36 -25.95
CA TYR A 499 7.42 -10.29 -24.78
C TYR A 499 7.04 -11.69 -24.26
N CYS A 500 6.65 -12.61 -25.14
CA CYS A 500 6.35 -13.99 -24.74
C CYS A 500 7.58 -14.90 -24.88
N PRO A 501 7.83 -15.82 -23.92
CA PRO A 501 7.11 -15.95 -22.65
C PRO A 501 7.42 -14.81 -21.69
N PHE A 502 6.46 -14.44 -20.85
CA PHE A 502 6.63 -13.41 -19.81
C PHE A 502 6.44 -13.95 -18.38
N VAL A 503 6.05 -15.21 -18.21
CA VAL A 503 6.00 -15.90 -16.92
C VAL A 503 7.17 -16.89 -16.83
N ASP A 504 8.02 -16.73 -15.81
CA ASP A 504 9.20 -17.58 -15.62
C ASP A 504 8.87 -18.96 -15.02
N ALA A 505 9.90 -19.74 -14.75
CA ALA A 505 9.76 -21.10 -14.20
C ALA A 505 9.20 -21.16 -12.77
N TYR A 506 9.10 -20.02 -12.10
CA TYR A 506 8.64 -19.86 -10.73
C TYR A 506 7.30 -19.10 -10.66
N GLY A 507 6.73 -18.69 -11.80
CA GLY A 507 5.48 -17.94 -11.87
C GLY A 507 5.64 -16.43 -11.73
N GLN A 508 6.88 -15.91 -11.81
CA GLN A 508 7.19 -14.48 -11.68
C GLN A 508 7.26 -13.83 -13.07
N PHE A 509 7.09 -12.50 -13.13
CA PHE A 509 7.21 -11.75 -14.38
C PHE A 509 8.67 -11.73 -14.87
N ILE A 510 8.94 -12.16 -16.10
CA ILE A 510 10.30 -12.29 -16.65
C ILE A 510 11.00 -10.93 -16.77
N HIS A 511 10.28 -9.93 -17.25
CA HIS A 511 10.88 -8.70 -17.77
C HIS A 511 11.12 -7.60 -16.72
N GLU A 512 10.88 -7.87 -15.44
CA GLU A 512 11.22 -6.94 -14.35
C GLU A 512 12.15 -7.61 -13.34
N ALA A 513 13.08 -6.83 -12.79
CA ALA A 513 13.98 -7.26 -11.73
C ALA A 513 13.62 -6.55 -10.43
N TRP A 514 13.66 -7.29 -9.33
CA TRP A 514 13.59 -6.77 -7.97
C TRP A 514 14.59 -7.55 -7.09
N PRO A 515 15.06 -6.97 -5.96
CA PRO A 515 16.10 -7.57 -5.14
C PRO A 515 15.78 -9.01 -4.71
N GLU A 516 14.53 -9.29 -4.37
CA GLU A 516 14.06 -10.59 -3.88
C GLU A 516 13.50 -11.49 -4.97
N LYS A 517 13.78 -11.25 -6.26
CA LYS A 517 13.34 -12.16 -7.32
C LYS A 517 14.08 -13.49 -7.22
N VAL A 518 13.36 -14.60 -7.25
CA VAL A 518 13.98 -15.94 -7.30
C VAL A 518 14.61 -16.15 -8.68
N LYS A 519 15.87 -16.58 -8.71
CA LYS A 519 16.65 -16.78 -9.95
C LYS A 519 17.04 -18.23 -10.19
N ASP A 520 17.08 -19.05 -9.13
CA ASP A 520 17.47 -20.45 -9.18
C ASP A 520 16.88 -21.23 -8.00
N ASP A 521 16.91 -22.57 -8.09
CA ASP A 521 16.31 -23.46 -7.11
C ASP A 521 17.00 -23.45 -5.74
N ASN A 522 18.29 -23.05 -5.65
CA ASN A 522 19.00 -23.00 -4.37
C ASN A 522 18.43 -21.92 -3.45
N ALA A 523 17.80 -20.89 -4.03
CA ALA A 523 17.13 -19.84 -3.30
C ALA A 523 16.11 -20.40 -2.29
N PHE A 524 15.32 -21.41 -2.67
CA PHE A 524 14.23 -21.88 -1.81
C PHE A 524 14.71 -22.54 -0.51
N ALA A 525 15.73 -23.40 -0.59
CA ALA A 525 16.29 -24.04 0.60
C ALA A 525 16.97 -23.00 1.53
N ASN A 526 17.65 -22.01 0.93
CA ASN A 526 18.26 -20.91 1.68
C ASN A 526 17.21 -20.02 2.36
N ASP A 527 16.11 -19.72 1.67
CA ASP A 527 15.00 -18.95 2.22
C ASP A 527 14.37 -19.69 3.41
N LEU A 528 14.10 -21.00 3.27
CA LEU A 528 13.56 -21.82 4.35
C LEU A 528 14.47 -21.83 5.57
N ALA A 529 15.79 -22.04 5.38
CA ALA A 529 16.75 -22.07 6.48
C ALA A 529 16.87 -20.71 7.18
N THR A 530 16.99 -19.63 6.41
CA THR A 530 17.13 -18.26 6.92
C THR A 530 15.90 -17.84 7.70
N GLU A 531 14.71 -18.05 7.12
CA GLU A 531 13.45 -17.68 7.76
C GLU A 531 13.22 -18.52 9.01
N THR A 532 13.42 -19.85 8.95
CA THR A 532 13.25 -20.75 10.11
C THR A 532 14.09 -20.31 11.32
N ALA A 533 15.30 -19.81 11.07
CA ALA A 533 16.22 -19.31 12.10
C ALA A 533 15.79 -17.94 12.66
N ALA A 534 15.08 -17.13 11.89
CA ALA A 534 14.63 -15.80 12.28
C ALA A 534 13.25 -15.77 12.99
N LEU A 535 12.42 -16.80 12.79
CA LEU A 535 11.07 -16.87 13.37
C LEU A 535 11.08 -16.77 14.90
N ARG A 536 10.35 -15.79 15.44
CA ARG A 536 10.12 -15.61 16.88
C ARG A 536 8.90 -16.40 17.36
N SER A 537 8.73 -16.46 18.68
CA SER A 537 7.51 -16.96 19.30
C SER A 537 6.35 -15.97 19.19
N ALA A 538 5.14 -16.46 19.47
CA ALA A 538 3.97 -15.62 19.65
C ALA A 538 4.23 -14.50 20.69
N PRO A 539 3.56 -13.34 20.58
CA PRO A 539 3.59 -12.30 21.60
C PRO A 539 3.38 -12.86 23.01
N ALA A 540 4.22 -12.43 23.96
CA ALA A 540 4.25 -13.02 25.31
C ALA A 540 3.00 -12.68 26.16
N SER A 541 2.28 -11.63 25.78
CA SER A 541 1.04 -11.16 26.41
C SER A 541 -0.19 -11.96 26.00
N TRP A 542 -0.01 -13.00 25.18
CA TRP A 542 -1.10 -13.83 24.67
C TRP A 542 -1.29 -15.13 25.48
N ASP A 543 -2.53 -15.54 25.66
CA ASP A 543 -2.89 -16.87 26.18
C ASP A 543 -2.81 -17.93 25.06
N GLU A 544 -3.13 -19.18 25.38
CA GLU A 544 -3.12 -20.30 24.42
C GLU A 544 -4.08 -20.12 23.23
N TYR A 545 -5.03 -19.19 23.32
CA TYR A 545 -5.98 -18.83 22.27
C TYR A 545 -5.65 -17.47 21.63
N GLY A 546 -4.49 -16.87 21.92
CA GLY A 546 -4.15 -15.54 21.42
C GLY A 546 -4.88 -14.38 22.10
N GLY A 547 -5.59 -14.63 23.20
CA GLY A 547 -6.29 -13.67 24.06
C GLY A 547 -5.36 -12.91 24.98
N TRP A 548 -5.84 -11.81 25.56
CA TRP A 548 -5.04 -10.96 26.43
C TRP A 548 -4.84 -11.58 27.81
N LYS A 549 -3.73 -12.30 27.95
CA LYS A 549 -3.36 -13.02 29.18
C LYS A 549 -3.24 -12.11 30.41
N ASP A 550 -2.73 -10.90 30.21
CA ASP A 550 -2.52 -9.92 31.29
C ASP A 550 -3.74 -9.00 31.48
N GLY A 551 -4.81 -9.23 30.71
CA GLY A 551 -6.05 -8.45 30.75
C GLY A 551 -7.07 -8.97 31.77
N PRO A 552 -8.30 -8.43 31.72
CA PRO A 552 -9.41 -8.91 32.55
C PRO A 552 -9.72 -10.40 32.31
N GLN A 553 -9.88 -11.15 33.41
CA GLN A 553 -10.37 -12.52 33.41
C GLN A 553 -11.90 -12.53 33.56
N LEU A 554 -12.60 -12.98 32.54
CA LEU A 554 -14.05 -13.18 32.51
C LEU A 554 -14.40 -14.66 32.75
N THR A 555 -15.70 -14.99 32.71
CA THR A 555 -16.16 -16.37 32.81
C THR A 555 -15.65 -17.21 31.63
N ALA A 556 -14.90 -18.27 31.95
CA ALA A 556 -14.46 -19.30 31.02
C ALA A 556 -15.61 -20.26 30.69
N THR A 557 -16.04 -20.27 29.43
CA THR A 557 -17.15 -21.11 28.94
C THR A 557 -16.69 -22.32 28.13
N GLY A 558 -15.38 -22.44 27.86
CA GLY A 558 -14.84 -23.49 27.00
C GLY A 558 -15.12 -23.30 25.51
N SER A 559 -15.65 -22.15 25.10
CA SER A 559 -15.84 -21.76 23.69
C SER A 559 -15.80 -20.25 23.55
N PHE A 560 -15.45 -19.76 22.36
CA PHE A 560 -15.48 -18.34 22.06
C PHE A 560 -16.90 -17.77 22.20
N ARG A 561 -16.98 -16.53 22.70
CA ARG A 561 -18.23 -15.77 22.82
C ARG A 561 -17.98 -14.29 22.65
N ALA A 562 -19.03 -13.49 22.52
CA ALA A 562 -18.92 -12.03 22.49
C ALA A 562 -19.39 -11.42 23.82
N GLU A 563 -18.68 -10.40 24.29
CA GLU A 563 -19.08 -9.60 25.47
C GLU A 563 -18.65 -8.14 25.31
N LYS A 564 -19.48 -7.21 25.79
CA LYS A 564 -19.14 -5.79 25.83
C LYS A 564 -18.52 -5.46 27.19
N VAL A 565 -17.27 -5.01 27.18
CA VAL A 565 -16.47 -4.66 28.36
C VAL A 565 -16.01 -3.21 28.22
N ASP A 566 -16.28 -2.40 29.24
CA ASP A 566 -15.92 -0.96 29.28
C ASP A 566 -16.32 -0.18 28.01
N GLY A 567 -17.53 -0.47 27.51
CA GLY A 567 -18.09 0.21 26.34
C GLY A 567 -17.60 -0.31 24.98
N LYS A 568 -16.66 -1.26 24.93
CA LYS A 568 -16.17 -1.88 23.70
C LYS A 568 -16.55 -3.36 23.64
N TRP A 569 -16.95 -3.83 22.47
CA TRP A 569 -17.14 -5.25 22.25
C TRP A 569 -15.79 -5.97 22.18
N TYR A 570 -15.74 -7.18 22.70
CA TYR A 570 -14.64 -8.12 22.51
C TYR A 570 -15.21 -9.48 22.16
N LEU A 571 -14.39 -10.30 21.49
CA LEU A 571 -14.55 -11.73 21.64
C LEU A 571 -13.92 -12.13 22.99
N VAL A 572 -14.32 -13.26 23.53
CA VAL A 572 -13.77 -13.81 24.78
C VAL A 572 -13.30 -15.22 24.47
N THR A 573 -12.05 -15.53 24.84
CA THR A 573 -11.45 -16.84 24.62
C THR A 573 -12.18 -17.92 25.44
N PRO A 574 -12.05 -19.21 25.08
CA PRO A 574 -12.56 -20.32 25.88
C PRO A 574 -12.12 -20.29 27.36
N SER A 575 -10.92 -19.78 27.64
CA SER A 575 -10.36 -19.60 28.99
C SER A 575 -10.79 -18.30 29.68
N GLY A 576 -11.55 -17.42 29.01
CA GLY A 576 -12.17 -16.24 29.59
C GLY A 576 -11.37 -14.93 29.44
N HIS A 577 -10.34 -14.88 28.60
CA HIS A 577 -9.60 -13.63 28.33
C HIS A 577 -10.22 -12.84 27.17
N LEU A 578 -10.00 -11.52 27.16
CA LEU A 578 -10.41 -10.67 26.04
C LEU A 578 -9.66 -11.05 24.77
N PHE A 579 -10.35 -11.11 23.64
CA PHE A 579 -9.81 -11.51 22.34
C PHE A 579 -10.21 -10.50 21.26
N PHE A 580 -9.24 -10.16 20.41
CA PHE A 580 -9.47 -9.42 19.17
C PHE A 580 -8.90 -10.25 18.03
N SER A 581 -9.73 -10.62 17.06
CA SER A 581 -9.37 -11.55 16.01
C SER A 581 -8.62 -10.85 14.88
N LEU A 582 -7.29 -10.95 14.90
CA LEU A 582 -6.43 -10.49 13.81
C LEU A 582 -6.02 -11.69 12.98
N GLY A 583 -6.50 -11.75 11.73
CA GLY A 583 -6.38 -12.95 10.90
C GLY A 583 -5.94 -12.69 9.47
N ILE A 584 -5.63 -13.77 8.77
CA ILE A 584 -5.31 -13.78 7.34
C ILE A 584 -6.16 -14.86 6.66
N ASP A 585 -6.88 -14.48 5.61
CA ASP A 585 -7.71 -15.38 4.80
C ASP A 585 -6.87 -16.19 3.80
N VAL A 586 -7.42 -17.31 3.36
CA VAL A 586 -6.89 -18.19 2.30
C VAL A 586 -5.48 -18.71 2.60
N ILE A 587 -5.23 -19.12 3.84
CA ILE A 587 -3.96 -19.77 4.21
C ILE A 587 -3.94 -21.18 3.62
N ARG A 588 -3.40 -21.28 2.40
CA ARG A 588 -3.28 -22.51 1.61
C ARG A 588 -1.92 -22.58 0.94
N ASN A 589 -1.49 -23.79 0.59
CA ASN A 589 -0.24 -24.03 -0.13
C ASN A 589 -0.31 -23.50 -1.58
N ALA A 590 -1.40 -23.80 -2.28
CA ALA A 590 -1.65 -23.37 -3.64
C ALA A 590 -3.16 -23.23 -3.87
N VAL A 591 -3.54 -22.11 -4.47
CA VAL A 591 -4.90 -21.80 -4.94
C VAL A 591 -4.80 -21.14 -6.31
N ASP A 592 -5.95 -21.01 -6.98
CA ASP A 592 -6.12 -20.12 -8.14
C ASP A 592 -5.20 -20.41 -9.33
N SER A 593 -4.68 -21.64 -9.46
CA SER A 593 -3.73 -21.97 -10.52
C SER A 593 -4.35 -21.73 -11.90
N PRO A 594 -3.74 -20.88 -12.76
CA PRO A 594 -4.31 -20.54 -14.04
C PRO A 594 -4.27 -21.72 -15.01
N ASN A 595 -5.24 -21.76 -15.93
CA ASN A 595 -5.27 -22.73 -17.01
C ASN A 595 -4.26 -22.32 -18.10
N GLY A 596 -3.09 -22.97 -18.11
CA GLY A 596 -2.01 -22.72 -19.06
C GLY A 596 -2.35 -23.10 -20.50
N SER A 597 -3.34 -23.97 -20.74
CA SER A 597 -3.69 -24.38 -22.11
C SER A 597 -4.37 -23.28 -22.91
N LEU A 598 -4.89 -22.24 -22.24
CA LEU A 598 -5.50 -21.09 -22.91
C LEU A 598 -4.45 -20.24 -23.62
N HIS A 599 -3.25 -20.13 -23.02
CA HIS A 599 -2.14 -19.31 -23.52
C HIS A 599 -0.79 -19.96 -23.20
N PRO A 600 -0.44 -21.08 -23.87
CA PRO A 600 0.77 -21.84 -23.54
C PRO A 600 2.07 -21.06 -23.80
N ASP A 601 2.04 -20.08 -24.71
CA ASP A 601 3.15 -19.21 -25.09
C ASP A 601 3.52 -18.17 -24.01
N TRP A 602 2.64 -17.91 -23.04
CA TRP A 602 2.92 -16.98 -21.95
C TRP A 602 3.99 -17.51 -20.98
N TYR A 603 4.17 -18.83 -20.91
CA TYR A 603 4.96 -19.50 -19.88
C TYR A 603 6.28 -20.05 -20.43
N ALA A 604 7.37 -19.79 -19.72
CA ALA A 604 8.65 -20.44 -19.99
C ALA A 604 8.63 -21.93 -19.61
N THR A 605 7.77 -22.31 -18.66
CA THR A 605 7.52 -23.70 -18.28
C THR A 605 6.48 -24.34 -19.20
N PRO A 606 6.75 -25.54 -19.76
CA PRO A 606 5.75 -26.28 -20.53
C PRO A 606 4.47 -26.54 -19.73
N VAL A 607 3.32 -26.36 -20.38
CA VAL A 607 2.01 -26.62 -19.78
C VAL A 607 1.87 -28.12 -19.47
N PRO A 608 1.59 -28.50 -18.20
CA PRO A 608 1.42 -29.91 -17.85
C PRO A 608 0.13 -30.49 -18.43
N GLY A 609 0.01 -31.83 -18.47
CA GLY A 609 -1.21 -32.50 -18.95
C GLY A 609 -2.48 -32.21 -18.13
N SER A 610 -2.35 -31.70 -16.90
CA SER A 610 -3.47 -31.20 -16.10
C SER A 610 -3.95 -29.80 -16.52
N HIS A 611 -3.20 -29.12 -17.39
CA HIS A 611 -3.33 -27.72 -17.80
C HIS A 611 -3.19 -26.67 -16.67
N SER A 612 -3.09 -27.10 -15.41
CA SER A 612 -3.00 -26.22 -14.24
C SER A 612 -1.55 -25.77 -14.01
N MET A 613 -1.29 -24.46 -14.11
CA MET A 613 0.01 -23.85 -13.83
C MET A 613 0.21 -23.61 -12.33
N ALA A 614 0.44 -24.68 -11.57
CA ALA A 614 0.48 -24.66 -10.10
C ALA A 614 1.83 -24.19 -9.52
N PHE A 615 2.31 -23.01 -9.93
CA PHE A 615 3.61 -22.47 -9.50
C PHE A 615 3.83 -22.47 -7.99
N PRO A 616 2.88 -22.01 -7.13
CA PRO A 616 3.07 -22.08 -5.68
C PRO A 616 3.30 -23.51 -5.18
N HIS A 617 2.58 -24.49 -5.73
CA HIS A 617 2.75 -25.89 -5.35
C HIS A 617 4.16 -26.39 -5.72
N TRP A 618 4.63 -26.12 -6.93
CA TRP A 618 5.96 -26.55 -7.38
C TRP A 618 7.09 -25.83 -6.62
N ASN A 619 6.92 -24.55 -6.32
CA ASN A 619 7.87 -23.75 -5.54
C ASN A 619 7.98 -24.28 -4.10
N LEU A 620 6.87 -24.68 -3.48
CA LEU A 620 6.90 -25.31 -2.16
C LEU A 620 7.56 -26.69 -2.17
N GLN A 621 7.40 -27.49 -3.24
CA GLN A 621 8.15 -28.74 -3.39
C GLN A 621 9.66 -28.50 -3.43
N ARG A 622 10.11 -27.44 -4.13
CA ARG A 622 11.52 -27.03 -4.14
C ARG A 622 11.98 -26.56 -2.76
N LYS A 623 11.18 -25.75 -2.08
CA LYS A 623 11.47 -25.19 -0.74
C LYS A 623 11.67 -26.25 0.32
N PHE A 624 10.80 -27.26 0.35
CA PHE A 624 10.90 -28.35 1.33
C PHE A 624 11.69 -29.57 0.83
N GLY A 625 12.09 -29.59 -0.44
CA GLY A 625 12.86 -30.67 -1.04
C GLY A 625 12.11 -32.01 -1.16
N LYS A 626 10.77 -32.00 -1.08
CA LYS A 626 9.93 -33.21 -1.12
C LYS A 626 8.55 -32.94 -1.74
N SER A 627 7.93 -34.00 -2.27
CA SER A 627 6.61 -33.90 -2.91
C SER A 627 5.46 -33.83 -1.92
N ASP A 628 5.60 -34.44 -0.74
CA ASP A 628 4.64 -34.53 0.36
C ASP A 628 4.93 -33.49 1.46
N TYR A 629 5.13 -32.24 1.05
CA TYR A 629 5.56 -31.14 1.94
C TYR A 629 4.47 -30.56 2.85
N LEU A 630 3.19 -30.85 2.63
CA LEU A 630 2.07 -30.10 3.21
C LEU A 630 2.11 -30.02 4.74
N ALA A 631 2.40 -31.13 5.43
CA ALA A 631 2.47 -31.13 6.89
C ALA A 631 3.60 -30.22 7.42
N ASP A 632 4.77 -30.24 6.78
CA ASP A 632 5.90 -29.38 7.15
C ASP A 632 5.60 -27.91 6.84
N TYR A 633 4.94 -27.65 5.71
CA TYR A 633 4.49 -26.32 5.33
C TYR A 633 3.46 -25.77 6.31
N ASP A 634 2.42 -26.52 6.66
CA ASP A 634 1.39 -26.07 7.60
C ASP A 634 2.00 -25.79 8.98
N ALA A 635 2.89 -26.65 9.47
CA ALA A 635 3.63 -26.43 10.71
C ALA A 635 4.52 -25.16 10.64
N PHE A 636 5.16 -24.93 9.50
CA PHE A 636 5.98 -23.74 9.25
C PHE A 636 5.13 -22.45 9.19
N VAL A 637 3.98 -22.50 8.53
CA VAL A 637 3.04 -21.37 8.48
C VAL A 637 2.47 -21.04 9.86
N LEU A 638 2.16 -22.04 10.69
CA LEU A 638 1.75 -21.78 12.07
C LEU A 638 2.85 -21.01 12.84
N ARG A 639 4.12 -21.33 12.64
CA ARG A 639 5.23 -20.56 13.24
C ARG A 639 5.37 -19.15 12.63
N ARG A 640 5.08 -18.97 11.35
CA ARG A 640 4.99 -17.64 10.72
C ARG A 640 3.93 -16.78 11.42
N LEU A 641 2.74 -17.30 11.62
CA LEU A 641 1.67 -16.55 12.29
C LEU A 641 2.07 -16.15 13.72
N ASP A 642 2.78 -17.01 14.45
CA ASP A 642 3.35 -16.68 15.76
C ASP A 642 4.38 -15.55 15.69
N ASP A 643 5.35 -15.65 14.78
CA ASP A 643 6.36 -14.62 14.57
C ASP A 643 5.73 -13.27 14.15
N TRP A 644 4.73 -13.32 13.29
CA TRP A 644 4.07 -12.13 12.73
C TRP A 644 3.05 -11.52 13.67
N GLY A 645 2.76 -12.12 14.83
CA GLY A 645 1.72 -11.62 15.72
C GLY A 645 0.32 -11.67 15.08
N ILE A 646 -0.01 -12.79 14.42
CA ILE A 646 -1.34 -13.09 13.89
C ILE A 646 -1.95 -14.21 14.72
N ASN A 647 -3.09 -13.95 15.36
CA ASN A 647 -3.71 -14.90 16.30
C ASN A 647 -4.86 -15.72 15.71
N THR A 648 -5.28 -15.47 14.47
CA THR A 648 -6.42 -16.16 13.86
C THR A 648 -6.10 -16.70 12.47
N ILE A 649 -6.42 -17.96 12.21
CA ILE A 649 -6.51 -18.52 10.86
C ILE A 649 -7.83 -18.02 10.25
N GLY A 650 -7.74 -17.17 9.24
CA GLY A 650 -8.88 -16.55 8.58
C GLY A 650 -9.65 -17.51 7.67
N ASN A 651 -10.67 -16.97 7.03
CA ASN A 651 -11.61 -17.72 6.21
C ASN A 651 -10.90 -18.45 5.05
N TRP A 652 -11.54 -19.50 4.54
CA TRP A 652 -11.06 -20.29 3.39
C TRP A 652 -9.66 -20.90 3.53
N SER A 653 -9.11 -21.00 4.73
CA SER A 653 -7.82 -21.64 4.97
C SER A 653 -7.86 -23.16 4.78
N GLY A 654 -6.70 -23.81 4.74
CA GLY A 654 -6.57 -25.25 4.57
C GLY A 654 -7.23 -26.05 5.70
N ILE A 655 -7.78 -27.22 5.38
CA ILE A 655 -8.46 -28.08 6.37
C ILE A 655 -7.48 -28.54 7.45
N ASP A 656 -6.27 -28.96 7.08
CA ASP A 656 -5.31 -29.54 8.02
C ASP A 656 -4.70 -28.48 8.97
N ILE A 657 -4.39 -27.28 8.46
CA ILE A 657 -3.93 -26.17 9.33
C ILE A 657 -4.99 -25.77 10.36
N MET A 658 -6.28 -25.70 10.00
CA MET A 658 -7.38 -25.44 10.95
C MET A 658 -7.52 -26.56 11.99
N ARG A 659 -7.35 -27.82 11.56
CA ARG A 659 -7.49 -29.00 12.43
C ARG A 659 -6.28 -29.25 13.33
N SER A 660 -5.19 -28.52 13.14
CA SER A 660 -3.98 -28.66 13.95
C SER A 660 -4.21 -28.41 15.45
N GLY A 661 -5.27 -27.67 15.80
CA GLY A 661 -5.59 -27.33 17.19
C GLY A 661 -4.63 -26.32 17.82
N SER A 662 -3.74 -25.70 17.02
CA SER A 662 -2.67 -24.84 17.51
C SER A 662 -3.03 -23.35 17.54
N LYS A 663 -4.07 -22.93 16.82
CA LYS A 663 -4.50 -21.52 16.72
C LYS A 663 -6.00 -21.40 16.51
N PRO A 664 -6.63 -20.33 17.01
CA PRO A 664 -8.01 -20.00 16.69
C PRO A 664 -8.28 -19.90 15.19
N TYR A 665 -9.48 -20.29 14.76
CA TYR A 665 -9.89 -20.23 13.36
C TYR A 665 -11.39 -19.94 13.19
N VAL A 666 -11.72 -19.38 12.03
CA VAL A 666 -13.09 -19.25 11.51
C VAL A 666 -13.28 -20.18 10.31
N LEU A 667 -14.53 -20.61 10.05
CA LEU A 667 -14.83 -21.54 8.96
C LEU A 667 -16.08 -21.11 8.17
N SER A 668 -15.99 -21.15 6.85
CA SER A 668 -17.19 -21.06 5.98
C SER A 668 -17.78 -22.44 5.77
N LEU A 669 -19.08 -22.60 6.04
CA LEU A 669 -19.77 -23.88 5.83
C LEU A 669 -20.06 -24.12 4.35
N PHE A 670 -20.49 -23.08 3.64
CA PHE A 670 -20.70 -23.07 2.19
C PHE A 670 -20.89 -21.64 1.69
N GLU A 671 -20.80 -21.48 0.38
CA GLU A 671 -21.18 -20.26 -0.33
C GLU A 671 -22.20 -20.58 -1.40
N LEU A 672 -23.32 -19.86 -1.35
CA LEU A 672 -24.36 -19.91 -2.35
C LEU A 672 -24.72 -21.38 -2.67
N HIS A 673 -25.22 -22.11 -1.67
CA HIS A 673 -25.39 -23.58 -1.75
C HIS A 673 -26.39 -23.99 -2.84
N ALA A 674 -25.96 -24.82 -3.79
CA ALA A 674 -26.69 -25.09 -5.04
C ALA A 674 -28.09 -25.71 -4.86
N ALA A 675 -28.32 -26.45 -3.77
CA ALA A 675 -29.61 -27.10 -3.51
C ALA A 675 -30.67 -26.16 -2.89
N LEU A 676 -30.29 -24.96 -2.46
CA LEU A 676 -31.23 -24.00 -1.89
C LEU A 676 -31.94 -23.22 -3.00
N PRO A 677 -33.23 -22.87 -2.81
CA PRO A 677 -34.02 -22.15 -3.81
C PRO A 677 -33.41 -20.78 -4.11
N ARG A 678 -33.19 -20.50 -5.40
CA ARG A 678 -32.56 -19.28 -5.90
C ARG A 678 -33.58 -18.21 -6.22
N LEU A 679 -33.24 -16.96 -5.92
CA LEU A 679 -33.88 -15.83 -6.57
C LEU A 679 -33.25 -15.70 -7.98
N GLY A 680 -34.02 -16.00 -9.02
CA GLY A 680 -33.53 -16.13 -10.39
C GLY A 680 -32.68 -14.94 -10.87
N GLY A 681 -31.52 -15.21 -11.46
CA GLY A 681 -30.61 -14.19 -12.01
C GLY A 681 -29.86 -13.35 -10.97
N THR A 682 -29.85 -13.76 -9.70
CA THR A 682 -29.23 -13.00 -8.61
C THR A 682 -28.33 -13.88 -7.74
N LYS A 683 -27.36 -13.28 -7.04
CA LYS A 683 -26.57 -13.94 -6.00
C LYS A 683 -27.34 -13.94 -4.66
N PHE A 684 -28.56 -14.47 -4.66
CA PHE A 684 -29.41 -14.54 -3.46
C PHE A 684 -30.44 -15.68 -3.50
N TYR A 685 -31.10 -15.95 -2.37
CA TYR A 685 -32.08 -17.04 -2.22
C TYR A 685 -33.53 -16.53 -2.27
N ASP A 686 -34.44 -17.33 -2.81
CA ASP A 686 -35.87 -17.14 -2.61
C ASP A 686 -36.24 -17.69 -1.23
N CYS A 687 -36.17 -16.82 -0.20
CA CYS A 687 -36.37 -17.22 1.20
C CYS A 687 -37.83 -17.54 1.54
N PHE A 688 -38.76 -17.27 0.61
CA PHE A 688 -40.19 -17.57 0.74
C PHE A 688 -40.57 -18.91 0.12
N ASP A 689 -39.67 -19.53 -0.64
CA ASP A 689 -39.85 -20.92 -1.06
C ASP A 689 -39.95 -21.83 0.18
N PRO A 690 -41.00 -22.68 0.30
CA PRO A 690 -41.17 -23.58 1.44
C PRO A 690 -39.98 -24.52 1.70
N ALA A 691 -39.17 -24.81 0.67
CA ALA A 691 -37.98 -25.64 0.79
C ALA A 691 -36.77 -24.89 1.38
N PHE A 692 -36.80 -23.56 1.48
CA PHE A 692 -35.64 -22.77 1.92
C PHE A 692 -35.16 -23.14 3.33
N ILE A 693 -36.02 -23.06 4.34
CA ILE A 693 -35.62 -23.31 5.75
C ILE A 693 -35.21 -24.78 5.97
N PRO A 694 -35.99 -25.81 5.56
CA PRO A 694 -35.55 -27.20 5.67
C PRO A 694 -34.28 -27.49 4.86
N GLY A 695 -34.16 -26.86 3.69
CA GLY A 695 -32.97 -26.94 2.85
C GLY A 695 -31.74 -26.34 3.53
N MET A 696 -31.88 -25.21 4.22
CA MET A 696 -30.80 -24.55 4.95
C MET A 696 -30.27 -25.45 6.08
N THR A 697 -31.18 -26.03 6.88
CA THR A 697 -30.81 -27.02 7.89
C THR A 697 -30.07 -28.22 7.28
N THR A 698 -30.59 -28.75 6.17
CA THR A 698 -29.98 -29.89 5.47
C THR A 698 -28.60 -29.53 4.91
N ALA A 699 -28.43 -28.35 4.33
CA ALA A 699 -27.17 -27.87 3.78
C ALA A 699 -26.10 -27.72 4.87
N VAL A 700 -26.44 -27.12 6.01
CA VAL A 700 -25.52 -27.01 7.16
C VAL A 700 -25.13 -28.39 7.68
N GLN A 701 -26.09 -29.29 7.88
CA GLN A 701 -25.82 -30.67 8.31
C GLN A 701 -24.92 -31.40 7.31
N ALA A 702 -25.15 -31.22 6.01
CA ALA A 702 -24.32 -31.79 4.96
C ALA A 702 -22.89 -31.23 4.98
N SER A 703 -22.70 -29.93 5.23
CA SER A 703 -21.35 -29.35 5.39
C SER A 703 -20.62 -29.92 6.60
N PHE A 704 -21.29 -30.06 7.74
CA PHE A 704 -20.72 -30.77 8.89
C PHE A 704 -20.41 -32.22 8.57
N ALA A 705 -21.25 -32.93 7.82
CA ALA A 705 -20.99 -34.32 7.46
C ALA A 705 -19.85 -34.50 6.45
N ALA A 706 -19.66 -33.55 5.51
CA ALA A 706 -18.72 -33.68 4.40
C ALA A 706 -17.32 -33.11 4.69
N ASN A 707 -17.19 -32.18 5.64
CA ASN A 707 -15.93 -31.47 5.89
C ASN A 707 -15.33 -31.86 7.25
N ALA A 708 -14.13 -32.47 7.24
CA ALA A 708 -13.46 -32.92 8.46
C ALA A 708 -13.14 -31.78 9.45
N ALA A 709 -12.82 -30.57 8.96
CA ALA A 709 -12.66 -29.40 9.84
C ALA A 709 -14.00 -29.01 10.46
N ALA A 710 -15.09 -29.02 9.70
CA ALA A 710 -16.42 -28.76 10.25
C ALA A 710 -16.81 -29.80 11.32
N GLN A 711 -16.58 -31.10 11.09
CA GLN A 711 -16.83 -32.15 12.10
C GLN A 711 -16.08 -31.90 13.41
N GLN A 712 -14.77 -31.64 13.31
CA GLN A 712 -13.92 -31.39 14.48
C GLN A 712 -14.32 -30.09 15.19
N SER A 713 -14.66 -29.06 14.42
CA SER A 713 -14.91 -27.72 14.93
C SER A 713 -16.05 -27.62 15.94
N VAL A 714 -17.01 -28.56 15.94
CA VAL A 714 -18.14 -28.56 16.89
C VAL A 714 -17.65 -28.62 18.34
N ALA A 715 -16.63 -29.44 18.62
CA ALA A 715 -16.07 -29.62 19.96
C ALA A 715 -14.74 -28.89 20.16
N ASP A 716 -14.12 -28.40 19.09
CA ASP A 716 -12.81 -27.76 19.14
C ASP A 716 -12.87 -26.37 19.79
N PRO A 717 -12.17 -26.10 20.90
CA PRO A 717 -12.17 -24.78 21.52
C PRO A 717 -11.51 -23.72 20.65
N MET A 718 -10.68 -24.09 19.67
CA MET A 718 -10.06 -23.15 18.72
C MET A 718 -11.03 -22.63 17.65
N CYS A 719 -12.16 -23.31 17.41
CA CYS A 719 -13.15 -22.79 16.48
C CYS A 719 -13.91 -21.62 17.10
N ILE A 720 -13.77 -20.44 16.50
CA ILE A 720 -14.46 -19.21 16.88
C ILE A 720 -15.94 -19.29 16.47
N GLY A 721 -16.20 -19.68 15.22
CA GLY A 721 -17.55 -19.72 14.66
C GLY A 721 -17.59 -19.93 13.15
N TYR A 722 -18.80 -19.82 12.61
CA TYR A 722 -19.10 -20.15 11.22
C TYR A 722 -19.65 -18.98 10.42
N PHE A 723 -19.13 -18.80 9.21
CA PHE A 723 -19.78 -18.04 8.16
C PHE A 723 -20.73 -18.93 7.36
N ILE A 724 -21.84 -18.35 6.92
CA ILE A 724 -22.69 -18.92 5.88
C ILE A 724 -22.79 -17.88 4.77
N ASP A 725 -22.39 -18.28 3.56
CA ASP A 725 -22.27 -17.41 2.40
C ASP A 725 -21.22 -16.30 2.52
N ASN A 726 -20.99 -15.63 1.39
CA ASN A 726 -20.10 -14.50 1.26
C ASN A 726 -20.69 -13.51 0.24
N GLU A 727 -20.83 -12.24 0.61
CA GLU A 727 -21.19 -11.15 -0.31
C GLU A 727 -22.44 -11.44 -1.15
N LEU A 728 -23.51 -11.90 -0.51
CA LEU A 728 -24.80 -12.06 -1.17
C LEU A 728 -25.36 -10.70 -1.62
N ASP A 729 -26.12 -10.71 -2.70
CA ASP A 729 -26.74 -9.51 -3.24
C ASP A 729 -28.10 -9.24 -2.58
N PHE A 730 -28.05 -8.63 -1.39
CA PHE A 730 -29.23 -8.23 -0.62
C PHE A 730 -29.95 -6.98 -1.16
N SER A 731 -29.49 -6.38 -2.26
CA SER A 731 -30.09 -5.16 -2.79
C SER A 731 -31.45 -5.44 -3.43
N ASP A 732 -32.49 -4.69 -3.08
CA ASP A 732 -33.84 -4.76 -3.68
C ASP A 732 -34.35 -6.17 -4.07
N PRO A 733 -34.44 -7.12 -3.12
CA PRO A 733 -34.86 -8.49 -3.43
C PRO A 733 -36.30 -8.55 -3.94
N VAL A 734 -37.19 -7.66 -3.47
CA VAL A 734 -38.59 -7.57 -3.93
C VAL A 734 -38.65 -7.10 -5.38
N GLY A 735 -37.96 -6.01 -5.73
CA GLY A 735 -37.93 -5.51 -7.11
C GLY A 735 -37.32 -6.52 -8.08
N LYS A 736 -36.31 -7.28 -7.65
CA LYS A 736 -35.76 -8.41 -8.42
C LYS A 736 -36.76 -9.54 -8.57
N ALA A 737 -37.48 -9.93 -7.51
CA ALA A 737 -38.52 -10.94 -7.58
C ALA A 737 -39.68 -10.53 -8.51
N LEU A 738 -40.10 -9.26 -8.49
CA LEU A 738 -41.16 -8.76 -9.36
C LEU A 738 -40.84 -8.94 -10.86
N LYS A 739 -39.56 -8.93 -11.26
CA LYS A 739 -39.15 -9.17 -12.67
C LYS A 739 -39.33 -10.63 -13.11
N LEU A 740 -39.49 -11.56 -12.17
CA LEU A 740 -39.65 -12.99 -12.45
C LEU A 740 -41.10 -13.34 -12.77
N ASP A 741 -41.32 -14.54 -13.30
CA ASP A 741 -42.67 -15.08 -13.45
C ASP A 741 -43.31 -15.37 -12.08
N TYR A 742 -44.62 -15.14 -11.98
CA TYR A 742 -45.38 -15.27 -10.73
C TYR A 742 -45.42 -16.71 -10.21
N ASP A 743 -45.57 -17.69 -11.11
CA ASP A 743 -45.61 -19.10 -10.73
C ASP A 743 -44.20 -19.65 -10.49
N ALA A 744 -43.18 -19.06 -11.11
CA ALA A 744 -41.78 -19.46 -10.94
C ALA A 744 -41.08 -18.90 -9.68
N SER A 745 -41.56 -17.79 -9.09
CA SER A 745 -40.97 -17.20 -7.87
C SER A 745 -41.92 -17.29 -6.69
N ALA A 746 -41.55 -18.07 -5.66
CA ALA A 746 -42.31 -18.19 -4.43
C ALA A 746 -42.41 -16.83 -3.70
N ALA A 747 -41.35 -16.03 -3.72
CA ALA A 747 -41.36 -14.69 -3.17
C ALA A 747 -42.30 -13.73 -3.88
N LYS A 748 -42.27 -13.68 -5.23
CA LYS A 748 -43.21 -12.83 -5.99
C LYS A 748 -44.65 -13.23 -5.69
N ARG A 749 -44.92 -14.54 -5.66
CA ARG A 749 -46.22 -15.10 -5.31
C ARG A 749 -46.67 -14.64 -3.92
N ALA A 750 -45.84 -14.87 -2.92
CA ALA A 750 -46.13 -14.52 -1.53
C ALA A 750 -46.35 -13.01 -1.34
N PHE A 751 -45.55 -12.17 -2.00
CA PHE A 751 -45.70 -10.71 -1.90
C PHE A 751 -47.02 -10.23 -2.51
N LEU A 752 -47.36 -10.69 -3.72
CA LEU A 752 -48.56 -10.23 -4.42
C LEU A 752 -49.85 -10.85 -3.87
N ASP A 753 -49.83 -12.10 -3.40
CA ASP A 753 -50.99 -12.71 -2.71
C ASP A 753 -51.29 -12.00 -1.37
N ARG A 754 -50.27 -11.55 -0.65
CA ARG A 754 -50.46 -10.72 0.56
C ARG A 754 -51.05 -9.36 0.23
N ALA A 755 -50.62 -8.74 -0.87
CA ALA A 755 -51.22 -7.50 -1.35
C ALA A 755 -52.70 -7.72 -1.74
N GLU A 756 -53.01 -8.83 -2.42
CA GLU A 756 -54.38 -9.23 -2.76
C GLU A 756 -55.26 -9.39 -1.51
N ALA A 757 -54.76 -10.11 -0.50
CA ALA A 757 -55.46 -10.28 0.76
C ALA A 757 -55.63 -8.96 1.54
N LYS A 758 -54.62 -8.08 1.53
CA LYS A 758 -54.63 -6.80 2.26
C LYS A 758 -55.61 -5.79 1.66
N TYR A 759 -55.54 -5.58 0.34
CA TYR A 759 -56.32 -4.53 -0.31
C TYR A 759 -57.72 -4.99 -0.72
N VAL A 760 -57.95 -6.30 -0.82
CA VAL A 760 -59.21 -6.98 -1.16
C VAL A 760 -59.70 -6.70 -2.58
N THR A 761 -59.62 -5.46 -3.07
CA THR A 761 -59.98 -5.03 -4.43
C THR A 761 -58.79 -4.39 -5.13
N VAL A 762 -58.70 -4.57 -6.45
CA VAL A 762 -57.63 -3.96 -7.27
C VAL A 762 -57.69 -2.43 -7.24
N GLN A 763 -58.87 -1.84 -7.03
CA GLN A 763 -59.05 -0.39 -6.90
C GLN A 763 -58.39 0.17 -5.63
N ASN A 764 -58.50 -0.54 -4.51
CA ASN A 764 -57.82 -0.16 -3.27
C ASN A 764 -56.29 -0.27 -3.41
N LEU A 765 -55.81 -1.32 -4.07
CA LEU A 765 -54.38 -1.45 -4.40
C LEU A 765 -53.93 -0.31 -5.30
N ASN A 766 -54.66 -0.02 -6.38
CA ASN A 766 -54.35 1.06 -7.30
C ASN A 766 -54.24 2.42 -6.60
N ALA A 767 -55.15 2.70 -5.65
CA ALA A 767 -55.09 3.91 -4.85
C ALA A 767 -53.84 3.97 -3.96
N ALA A 768 -53.46 2.86 -3.32
CA ALA A 768 -52.31 2.80 -2.42
C ALA A 768 -50.95 2.78 -3.14
N TRP A 769 -50.87 2.03 -4.24
CA TRP A 769 -49.65 1.78 -5.00
C TRP A 769 -49.46 2.77 -6.16
N ALA A 770 -50.43 3.68 -6.37
CA ALA A 770 -50.45 4.65 -7.47
C ALA A 770 -50.36 3.97 -8.85
N THR A 771 -51.21 2.98 -9.08
CA THR A 771 -51.28 2.17 -10.31
C THR A 771 -52.66 2.22 -10.94
N SER A 772 -52.82 1.56 -12.09
CA SER A 772 -54.09 1.52 -12.84
C SER A 772 -54.40 0.12 -13.41
N PHE A 773 -54.11 -0.94 -12.64
CA PHE A 773 -54.38 -2.32 -13.05
C PHE A 773 -55.89 -2.58 -13.18
N ALA A 774 -56.31 -3.33 -14.20
CA ALA A 774 -57.72 -3.65 -14.41
C ALA A 774 -58.17 -4.88 -13.59
N SER A 775 -57.24 -5.77 -13.27
CA SER A 775 -57.49 -7.03 -12.57
C SER A 775 -56.30 -7.48 -11.71
N TRP A 776 -56.54 -8.46 -10.82
CA TRP A 776 -55.48 -9.13 -10.08
C TRP A 776 -54.53 -9.93 -10.98
N ALA A 777 -54.99 -10.39 -12.15
CA ALA A 777 -54.12 -11.00 -13.14
C ALA A 777 -53.07 -10.01 -13.67
N ASP A 778 -53.45 -8.74 -13.89
CA ASP A 778 -52.51 -7.70 -14.29
C ASP A 778 -51.51 -7.36 -13.17
N VAL A 779 -51.96 -7.39 -11.92
CA VAL A 779 -51.08 -7.25 -10.73
C VAL A 779 -50.05 -8.39 -10.72
N LYS A 780 -50.49 -9.64 -10.88
CA LYS A 780 -49.61 -10.82 -10.89
C LYS A 780 -48.63 -10.83 -12.07
N ALA A 781 -49.02 -10.25 -13.20
CA ALA A 781 -48.18 -10.10 -14.38
C ALA A 781 -47.19 -8.91 -14.32
N MET A 782 -47.21 -8.08 -13.28
CA MET A 782 -46.32 -6.91 -13.21
C MET A 782 -44.85 -7.30 -13.20
N THR A 783 -44.00 -6.50 -13.85
CA THR A 783 -42.54 -6.73 -13.92
C THR A 783 -41.73 -5.54 -13.41
N SER A 784 -42.39 -4.48 -12.95
CA SER A 784 -41.79 -3.26 -12.44
C SER A 784 -42.39 -2.88 -11.08
N ALA A 785 -41.56 -2.24 -10.25
CA ALA A 785 -41.97 -1.74 -8.96
C ALA A 785 -42.85 -0.47 -9.12
N PRO A 786 -44.05 -0.43 -8.51
CA PRO A 786 -44.85 0.79 -8.38
C PRO A 786 -44.15 1.88 -7.56
N VAL A 787 -44.62 3.12 -7.72
CA VAL A 787 -44.04 4.31 -7.05
C VAL A 787 -44.87 4.82 -5.86
N GLY A 788 -46.07 4.29 -5.64
CA GLY A 788 -46.94 4.75 -4.56
C GLY A 788 -46.41 4.38 -3.17
N ALA A 789 -46.66 5.25 -2.19
CA ALA A 789 -46.19 5.08 -0.80
C ALA A 789 -46.71 3.78 -0.14
N GLY A 790 -47.89 3.29 -0.53
CA GLY A 790 -48.41 2.00 -0.09
C GLY A 790 -47.52 0.84 -0.52
N PHE A 791 -47.03 0.86 -1.76
CA PHE A 791 -46.09 -0.15 -2.26
C PHE A 791 -44.76 -0.09 -1.49
N SER A 792 -44.20 1.11 -1.28
CA SER A 792 -42.96 1.26 -0.51
C SER A 792 -43.09 0.70 0.91
N THR A 793 -44.25 0.90 1.56
CA THR A 793 -44.53 0.37 2.90
C THR A 793 -44.64 -1.16 2.89
N ASP A 794 -45.41 -1.72 1.94
CA ASP A 794 -45.59 -3.16 1.81
C ASP A 794 -44.27 -3.87 1.46
N ARG A 795 -43.51 -3.28 0.51
CA ARG A 795 -42.18 -3.74 0.12
C ARG A 795 -41.23 -3.73 1.32
N ALA A 796 -41.16 -2.65 2.07
CA ALA A 796 -40.27 -2.54 3.23
C ALA A 796 -40.58 -3.61 4.29
N ALA A 797 -41.86 -3.85 4.60
CA ALA A 797 -42.25 -4.90 5.54
C ALA A 797 -41.90 -6.30 5.04
N PHE A 798 -42.12 -6.58 3.75
CA PHE A 798 -41.79 -7.86 3.15
C PHE A 798 -40.29 -8.11 3.04
N GLU A 799 -39.50 -7.08 2.71
CA GLU A 799 -38.02 -7.14 2.71
C GLU A 799 -37.48 -7.45 4.11
N THR A 800 -38.03 -6.84 5.17
CA THR A 800 -37.64 -7.17 6.55
C THR A 800 -37.84 -8.66 6.83
N GLU A 801 -39.02 -9.21 6.55
CA GLU A 801 -39.27 -10.65 6.75
C GLU A 801 -38.35 -11.51 5.88
N TRP A 802 -38.04 -11.09 4.65
CA TRP A 802 -37.11 -11.80 3.78
C TRP A 802 -35.74 -11.96 4.46
N PHE A 803 -35.18 -10.86 4.95
CA PHE A 803 -33.88 -10.86 5.63
C PHE A 803 -33.94 -11.66 6.93
N GLU A 804 -35.00 -11.50 7.73
CA GLU A 804 -35.20 -12.28 8.96
C GLU A 804 -35.24 -13.78 8.67
N ARG A 805 -35.96 -14.23 7.64
CA ARG A 805 -36.00 -15.66 7.24
C ARG A 805 -34.62 -16.19 6.85
N TYR A 806 -33.82 -15.39 6.14
CA TYR A 806 -32.44 -15.77 5.81
C TYR A 806 -31.60 -15.96 7.07
N PHE A 807 -31.45 -14.94 7.91
CA PHE A 807 -30.58 -15.03 9.08
C PHE A 807 -31.10 -15.99 10.15
N GLN A 808 -32.42 -16.07 10.33
CA GLN A 808 -33.03 -17.05 11.22
C GLN A 808 -32.72 -18.47 10.76
N GLY A 809 -32.91 -18.78 9.47
CA GLY A 809 -32.60 -20.11 8.92
C GLY A 809 -31.15 -20.51 9.14
N CYS A 810 -30.21 -19.58 8.90
CA CYS A 810 -28.79 -19.76 9.16
C CYS A 810 -28.50 -20.02 10.65
N ARG A 811 -29.00 -19.14 11.53
CA ARG A 811 -28.81 -19.23 12.99
C ARG A 811 -29.38 -20.54 13.54
N ASP A 812 -30.62 -20.87 13.20
CA ASP A 812 -31.31 -22.07 13.68
C ASP A 812 -30.55 -23.34 13.26
N ALA A 813 -30.06 -23.38 12.02
CA ALA A 813 -29.29 -24.49 11.48
C ALA A 813 -27.92 -24.66 12.18
N ILE A 814 -27.19 -23.58 12.40
CA ILE A 814 -25.92 -23.60 13.16
C ILE A 814 -26.19 -24.01 14.61
N GLN A 815 -27.17 -23.41 15.27
CA GLN A 815 -27.48 -23.69 16.67
C GLN A 815 -27.88 -25.16 16.89
N ALA A 816 -28.58 -25.76 15.92
CA ALA A 816 -28.93 -27.19 15.97
C ALA A 816 -27.69 -28.10 15.80
N ALA A 817 -26.72 -27.71 14.98
CA ALA A 817 -25.53 -28.51 14.70
C ALA A 817 -24.36 -28.29 15.68
N SER A 818 -24.20 -27.05 16.18
CA SER A 818 -23.05 -26.59 16.96
C SER A 818 -23.44 -25.44 17.92
N PRO A 819 -24.20 -25.74 18.99
CA PRO A 819 -24.84 -24.73 19.85
C PRO A 819 -23.89 -23.84 20.66
N ALA A 820 -22.60 -24.23 20.78
CA ALA A 820 -21.59 -23.50 21.53
C ALA A 820 -20.77 -22.53 20.66
N LYS A 821 -20.99 -22.50 19.34
CA LYS A 821 -20.18 -21.74 18.38
C LYS A 821 -20.94 -20.55 17.83
N LEU A 822 -20.20 -19.49 17.49
CA LEU A 822 -20.77 -18.24 17.02
C LEU A 822 -21.27 -18.36 15.58
N TYR A 823 -22.45 -17.83 15.30
CA TYR A 823 -22.86 -17.49 13.95
C TYR A 823 -22.28 -16.11 13.56
N LEU A 824 -21.40 -16.12 12.55
CA LEU A 824 -20.63 -14.95 12.11
C LEU A 824 -21.27 -14.20 10.92
N GLY A 825 -22.51 -14.52 10.55
CA GLY A 825 -23.20 -13.85 9.44
C GLY A 825 -22.69 -14.27 8.05
N SER A 826 -22.85 -13.36 7.08
CA SER A 826 -22.72 -13.63 5.64
C SER A 826 -21.83 -12.64 4.88
N ARG A 827 -20.91 -11.96 5.58
CA ARG A 827 -19.85 -11.09 5.01
C ARG A 827 -20.40 -10.07 4.00
N PHE A 828 -21.05 -9.02 4.47
CA PHE A 828 -21.62 -7.97 3.61
C PHE A 828 -20.55 -7.25 2.78
N VAL A 829 -20.89 -6.80 1.58
CA VAL A 829 -20.04 -5.90 0.78
C VAL A 829 -20.16 -4.47 1.32
N GLY A 830 -19.22 -4.06 2.17
CA GLY A 830 -19.19 -2.73 2.77
C GLY A 830 -20.35 -2.42 3.72
N PHE A 831 -20.28 -1.25 4.37
CA PHE A 831 -21.19 -0.86 5.45
C PHE A 831 -22.52 -0.25 5.00
N ARG A 832 -22.63 0.17 3.72
CA ARG A 832 -23.83 0.81 3.18
C ARG A 832 -24.91 -0.22 2.82
N GLN A 833 -25.38 -0.90 3.86
CA GLN A 833 -26.53 -1.79 3.81
C GLN A 833 -27.79 -1.08 4.29
N SER A 834 -28.96 -1.59 3.90
CA SER A 834 -30.22 -1.05 4.43
C SER A 834 -30.29 -1.22 5.94
N GLU A 835 -30.88 -0.26 6.65
CA GLU A 835 -31.09 -0.37 8.11
C GLU A 835 -31.88 -1.64 8.50
N ARG A 836 -32.78 -2.10 7.62
CA ARG A 836 -33.54 -3.35 7.81
C ARG A 836 -32.65 -4.57 7.78
N LEU A 837 -31.70 -4.60 6.84
CA LEU A 837 -30.71 -5.67 6.75
C LEU A 837 -29.80 -5.70 7.99
N TRP A 838 -29.30 -4.53 8.41
CA TRP A 838 -28.54 -4.40 9.66
C TRP A 838 -29.34 -4.87 10.87
N SER A 839 -30.62 -4.48 10.98
CA SER A 839 -31.50 -4.91 12.06
C SER A 839 -31.71 -6.43 12.07
N ALA A 840 -32.05 -7.02 10.92
CA ALA A 840 -32.26 -8.46 10.81
C ALA A 840 -30.98 -9.24 11.15
N ALA A 841 -29.83 -8.83 10.61
CA ALA A 841 -28.55 -9.46 10.94
C ALA A 841 -28.24 -9.38 12.44
N ALA A 842 -28.45 -8.22 13.08
CA ALA A 842 -28.15 -8.07 14.50
C ALA A 842 -29.05 -8.93 15.41
N GLN A 843 -30.29 -9.22 15.00
CA GLN A 843 -31.20 -10.07 15.78
C GLN A 843 -30.74 -11.53 15.85
N TYR A 844 -30.08 -12.04 14.81
CA TYR A 844 -29.80 -13.47 14.67
C TYR A 844 -28.31 -13.82 14.68
N CYS A 845 -27.42 -12.93 14.25
CA CYS A 845 -25.98 -13.16 14.31
C CYS A 845 -25.45 -12.98 15.73
N ASP A 846 -24.44 -13.76 16.10
CA ASP A 846 -23.62 -13.49 17.29
C ASP A 846 -22.62 -12.38 16.99
N VAL A 847 -22.07 -12.39 15.78
CA VAL A 847 -21.18 -11.37 15.22
C VAL A 847 -21.62 -11.05 13.80
N VAL A 848 -21.80 -9.78 13.46
CA VAL A 848 -22.11 -9.37 12.09
C VAL A 848 -20.81 -9.15 11.33
N THR A 849 -20.69 -9.65 10.10
CA THR A 849 -19.42 -9.57 9.35
C THR A 849 -19.57 -8.75 8.08
N VAL A 850 -18.55 -7.95 7.77
CA VAL A 850 -18.49 -7.05 6.61
C VAL A 850 -17.11 -7.12 5.96
N ASN A 851 -17.05 -7.22 4.65
CA ASN A 851 -15.85 -7.03 3.85
C ASN A 851 -15.70 -5.54 3.54
N ALA A 852 -14.54 -4.95 3.88
CA ALA A 852 -14.36 -3.50 3.86
C ALA A 852 -12.99 -3.11 3.27
N TYR A 853 -12.92 -3.11 1.95
CA TYR A 853 -11.81 -2.60 1.16
C TYR A 853 -11.79 -1.06 1.16
N ALA A 854 -11.24 -0.49 2.22
CA ALA A 854 -11.13 0.95 2.44
C ALA A 854 -9.79 1.30 3.12
N ASN A 855 -9.32 2.55 3.00
CA ASN A 855 -8.13 3.01 3.74
C ASN A 855 -8.36 3.19 5.27
N SER A 856 -9.61 3.17 5.74
CA SER A 856 -9.98 3.27 7.15
C SER A 856 -11.35 2.63 7.41
N VAL A 857 -11.54 2.11 8.62
CA VAL A 857 -12.82 1.68 9.18
C VAL A 857 -13.18 2.39 10.49
N TYR A 858 -12.42 3.42 10.86
CA TYR A 858 -12.62 4.08 12.16
C TYR A 858 -13.92 4.89 12.21
N ASN A 859 -14.34 5.54 11.11
CA ASN A 859 -15.52 6.42 11.13
C ASN A 859 -16.84 5.72 10.78
N ILE A 860 -16.89 4.39 10.86
CA ILE A 860 -18.17 3.68 10.81
C ILE A 860 -19.08 4.21 11.93
N SER A 861 -20.38 4.32 11.67
CA SER A 861 -21.32 4.80 12.68
C SER A 861 -21.38 3.86 13.87
N ALA A 862 -21.13 4.39 15.07
CA ALA A 862 -21.41 3.67 16.31
C ALA A 862 -22.92 3.38 16.48
N SER A 863 -23.78 4.05 15.69
CA SER A 863 -25.24 3.86 15.67
C SER A 863 -25.72 3.06 14.45
N ILE A 864 -24.85 2.26 13.82
CA ILE A 864 -25.21 1.43 12.65
C ILE A 864 -26.39 0.47 12.94
N PHE A 865 -26.59 0.11 14.20
CA PHE A 865 -27.72 -0.72 14.68
C PHE A 865 -28.91 0.10 15.23
N ARG A 866 -29.00 1.41 14.97
CA ARG A 866 -30.07 2.30 15.51
C ARG A 866 -31.50 1.81 15.27
N SER A 867 -31.72 1.04 14.22
CA SER A 867 -33.04 0.49 13.83
C SER A 867 -33.23 -0.95 14.31
N SER A 868 -32.27 -1.49 15.07
CA SER A 868 -32.32 -2.81 15.70
C SER A 868 -32.66 -2.71 17.18
N PRO A 869 -33.38 -3.69 17.76
CA PRO A 869 -33.54 -3.78 19.21
C PRO A 869 -32.26 -4.20 19.94
N VAL A 870 -31.23 -4.66 19.22
CA VAL A 870 -29.98 -5.17 19.79
C VAL A 870 -28.76 -4.63 19.05
N GLU A 871 -27.71 -4.37 19.80
CA GLU A 871 -26.39 -4.06 19.26
C GLU A 871 -25.55 -5.34 19.22
N LYS A 872 -24.72 -5.52 18.18
CA LYS A 872 -23.84 -6.67 18.02
C LYS A 872 -22.40 -6.25 17.69
N PRO A 873 -21.41 -7.08 18.05
CA PRO A 873 -20.05 -6.90 17.55
C PRO A 873 -19.97 -7.07 16.03
N ILE A 874 -18.98 -6.42 15.43
CA ILE A 874 -18.66 -6.48 14.01
C ILE A 874 -17.28 -7.11 13.79
N LEU A 875 -17.19 -8.05 12.86
CA LEU A 875 -15.92 -8.57 12.34
C LEU A 875 -15.69 -8.04 10.92
N ILE A 876 -14.50 -7.51 10.65
CA ILE A 876 -14.12 -7.22 9.26
C ILE A 876 -13.65 -8.53 8.64
N GLY A 877 -14.41 -9.02 7.66
CA GLY A 877 -14.15 -10.29 6.99
C GLY A 877 -12.99 -10.23 6.00
N GLU A 878 -12.81 -9.10 5.32
CA GLU A 878 -11.77 -8.89 4.31
C GLU A 878 -11.34 -7.42 4.26
N PHE A 879 -10.04 -7.20 4.11
CA PHE A 879 -9.43 -5.95 3.64
C PHE A 879 -8.02 -6.24 3.11
N HIS A 880 -7.46 -5.36 2.29
CA HIS A 880 -6.05 -5.41 1.91
C HIS A 880 -5.54 -4.06 1.43
N PHE A 881 -4.23 -4.01 1.19
CA PHE A 881 -3.54 -2.98 0.41
C PHE A 881 -2.55 -3.67 -0.50
N GLY A 882 -2.32 -3.12 -1.69
CA GLY A 882 -1.33 -3.66 -2.61
C GLY A 882 -0.68 -2.58 -3.46
N THR A 883 0.33 -3.01 -4.22
CA THR A 883 1.18 -2.13 -5.04
C THR A 883 1.52 -2.83 -6.36
N PHE A 884 2.12 -2.10 -7.31
CA PHE A 884 2.68 -2.69 -8.53
C PHE A 884 4.11 -3.25 -8.34
N GLY A 885 4.50 -3.55 -7.11
CA GLY A 885 5.82 -4.10 -6.79
C GLY A 885 5.95 -5.58 -7.19
N ARG A 886 7.20 -6.08 -7.23
CA ARG A 886 7.56 -7.47 -7.56
C ARG A 886 6.97 -7.98 -8.90
N GLY A 887 6.87 -7.10 -9.90
CA GLY A 887 6.43 -7.45 -11.25
C GLY A 887 4.94 -7.69 -11.42
N MET A 888 4.11 -7.37 -10.40
CA MET A 888 2.67 -7.58 -10.45
C MET A 888 1.97 -6.52 -11.31
N PHE A 889 0.98 -6.97 -12.10
CA PHE A 889 0.23 -6.10 -13.01
C PHE A 889 -0.95 -5.38 -12.36
N SER A 890 -1.38 -5.83 -11.18
CA SER A 890 -2.47 -5.22 -10.42
C SER A 890 -2.14 -5.11 -8.94
N ALA A 891 -2.46 -3.97 -8.37
CA ALA A 891 -2.26 -3.63 -6.96
C ALA A 891 -3.45 -4.01 -6.07
N GLY A 892 -4.56 -4.51 -6.62
CA GLY A 892 -5.78 -4.85 -5.88
C GLY A 892 -6.78 -3.70 -5.74
N LEU A 893 -7.72 -3.83 -4.80
CA LEU A 893 -8.86 -2.92 -4.62
C LEU A 893 -8.50 -1.62 -3.88
N CYS A 894 -7.41 -1.64 -3.12
CA CYS A 894 -6.89 -0.49 -2.37
C CYS A 894 -5.41 -0.29 -2.70
N PRO A 895 -5.09 0.26 -3.89
CA PRO A 895 -3.72 0.53 -4.29
C PRO A 895 -3.08 1.61 -3.43
N VAL A 896 -1.82 1.42 -3.07
CA VAL A 896 -0.99 2.40 -2.34
C VAL A 896 0.37 2.55 -3.02
N GLY A 897 1.10 3.61 -2.66
CA GLY A 897 2.29 4.05 -3.41
C GLY A 897 3.44 3.04 -3.47
N ASP A 898 3.74 2.36 -2.36
CA ASP A 898 4.87 1.43 -2.24
C ASP A 898 4.69 0.44 -1.07
N GLN A 899 5.66 -0.47 -0.87
CA GLN A 899 5.61 -1.48 0.19
C GLN A 899 5.65 -0.89 1.61
N MET A 900 6.26 0.28 1.80
CA MET A 900 6.26 0.96 3.10
C MET A 900 4.87 1.54 3.39
N GLU A 901 4.26 2.19 2.39
CA GLU A 901 2.90 2.71 2.53
C GLU A 901 1.87 1.58 2.66
N ARG A 902 2.11 0.41 2.05
CA ARG A 902 1.32 -0.82 2.28
C ARG A 902 1.34 -1.26 3.74
N ALA A 903 2.52 -1.29 4.36
CA ALA A 903 2.68 -1.63 5.77
C ALA A 903 2.05 -0.58 6.70
N ARG A 904 2.19 0.72 6.37
CA ARG A 904 1.56 1.81 7.12
C ARG A 904 0.04 1.79 7.01
N SER A 905 -0.49 1.56 5.81
CA SER A 905 -1.93 1.44 5.58
C SER A 905 -2.52 0.25 6.34
N PHE A 906 -1.84 -0.89 6.36
CA PHE A 906 -2.22 -2.02 7.22
C PHE A 906 -2.25 -1.62 8.69
N THR A 907 -1.20 -0.95 9.18
CA THR A 907 -1.13 -0.47 10.58
C THR A 907 -2.30 0.46 10.91
N ARG A 908 -2.53 1.51 10.10
CA ARG A 908 -3.58 2.50 10.34
C ARG A 908 -4.98 1.90 10.26
N TYR A 909 -5.21 0.97 9.33
CA TYR A 909 -6.50 0.27 9.25
C TYR A 909 -6.78 -0.51 10.53
N VAL A 910 -5.82 -1.29 11.01
CA VAL A 910 -5.96 -2.08 12.24
C VAL A 910 -6.08 -1.17 13.46
N GLN A 911 -5.37 -0.04 13.51
CA GLN A 911 -5.57 0.98 14.55
C GLN A 911 -7.01 1.48 14.59
N GLY A 912 -7.59 1.79 13.43
CA GLY A 912 -8.99 2.19 13.32
C GLY A 912 -9.93 1.12 13.86
N ALA A 913 -9.70 -0.15 13.49
CA ALA A 913 -10.47 -1.29 13.98
C ALA A 913 -10.32 -1.50 15.50
N LEU A 914 -9.10 -1.38 16.05
CA LEU A 914 -8.82 -1.52 17.48
C LEU A 914 -9.44 -0.38 18.30
N CYS A 915 -9.53 0.84 17.78
CA CYS A 915 -10.15 1.96 18.48
C CYS A 915 -11.68 1.93 18.42
N HIS A 916 -12.28 1.36 17.36
CA HIS A 916 -13.72 1.36 17.18
C HIS A 916 -14.44 0.43 18.19
N PRO A 917 -15.53 0.89 18.86
CA PRO A 917 -16.16 0.14 19.95
C PRO A 917 -16.93 -1.10 19.50
N LEU A 918 -17.39 -1.16 18.24
CA LEU A 918 -18.14 -2.31 17.73
C LEU A 918 -17.24 -3.39 17.11
N ILE A 919 -16.02 -3.06 16.69
CA ILE A 919 -15.19 -3.99 15.91
C ILE A 919 -14.43 -4.92 16.87
N VAL A 920 -14.51 -6.22 16.61
CA VAL A 920 -13.85 -7.28 17.43
C VAL A 920 -12.77 -8.05 16.67
N GLY A 921 -12.54 -7.71 15.40
CA GLY A 921 -11.52 -8.34 14.59
C GLY A 921 -11.46 -7.78 13.18
N CYS A 922 -10.38 -8.10 12.48
CA CYS A 922 -10.23 -7.85 11.06
C CYS A 922 -9.31 -8.88 10.39
N HIS A 923 -9.75 -9.44 9.26
CA HIS A 923 -9.01 -10.46 8.52
C HIS A 923 -8.50 -9.91 7.19
N TRP A 924 -7.21 -10.08 6.94
CA TRP A 924 -6.55 -9.65 5.71
C TRP A 924 -6.83 -10.63 4.58
N PHE A 925 -7.24 -10.13 3.41
CA PHE A 925 -7.41 -10.91 2.19
C PHE A 925 -6.25 -10.65 1.22
N GLN A 926 -5.24 -11.49 1.11
CA GLN A 926 -5.15 -12.88 1.59
C GLN A 926 -3.69 -13.29 1.88
N TYR A 927 -3.44 -14.57 2.18
CA TYR A 927 -2.11 -15.05 2.55
C TYR A 927 -1.06 -14.92 1.43
N ARG A 928 -1.40 -15.29 0.19
CA ARG A 928 -0.48 -15.29 -0.96
C ARG A 928 -0.96 -14.34 -2.05
N ASP A 929 -0.01 -13.71 -2.75
CA ASP A 929 -0.33 -12.99 -3.99
C ASP A 929 -1.07 -13.91 -4.96
N GLN A 930 -2.00 -13.33 -5.71
CA GLN A 930 -2.67 -14.05 -6.76
C GLN A 930 -1.70 -14.31 -7.94
N PRO A 931 -1.99 -15.27 -8.82
CA PRO A 931 -1.17 -15.50 -10.00
C PRO A 931 -1.03 -14.22 -10.83
N LEU A 932 0.16 -13.98 -11.38
CA LEU A 932 0.45 -12.82 -12.23
C LEU A 932 -0.55 -12.64 -13.38
N VAL A 933 -1.00 -13.76 -13.97
CA VAL A 933 -1.96 -13.79 -15.09
C VAL A 933 -3.41 -13.89 -14.65
N GLY A 934 -3.65 -13.88 -13.35
CA GLY A 934 -4.96 -13.90 -12.71
C GLY A 934 -5.55 -15.28 -12.43
N ARG A 935 -6.48 -15.32 -11.48
CA ARG A 935 -7.32 -16.46 -11.14
C ARG A 935 -8.40 -16.69 -12.20
N GLY A 936 -9.29 -17.66 -12.00
CA GLY A 936 -10.29 -18.07 -12.98
C GLY A 936 -11.23 -16.96 -13.49
N ASP A 937 -11.43 -15.89 -12.73
CA ASP A 937 -12.22 -14.71 -13.12
C ASP A 937 -11.37 -13.50 -13.55
N GLY A 938 -10.04 -13.65 -13.61
CA GLY A 938 -9.10 -12.64 -14.07
C GLY A 938 -8.42 -11.82 -12.98
N GLU A 939 -8.82 -11.93 -11.71
CA GLU A 939 -8.20 -11.19 -10.59
C GLU A 939 -6.73 -11.60 -10.37
N ALA A 940 -5.82 -10.62 -10.30
CA ALA A 940 -4.36 -10.84 -10.37
C ALA A 940 -3.56 -9.93 -9.41
N TYR A 941 -4.02 -9.82 -8.17
CA TYR A 941 -3.59 -8.79 -7.23
C TYR A 941 -2.32 -9.13 -6.42
N GLN A 942 -1.50 -8.11 -6.15
CA GLN A 942 -0.43 -8.14 -5.14
C GLN A 942 -0.97 -7.90 -3.72
N VAL A 943 -1.68 -8.90 -3.17
CA VAL A 943 -2.39 -8.80 -1.89
C VAL A 943 -1.95 -9.83 -0.87
N GLY A 944 -0.85 -10.55 -1.11
CA GLY A 944 -0.28 -11.55 -0.22
C GLY A 944 0.62 -10.98 0.88
N PHE A 945 0.70 -11.69 2.00
CA PHE A 945 1.83 -11.62 2.93
C PHE A 945 3.08 -12.31 2.38
N VAL A 946 2.89 -13.25 1.46
CA VAL A 946 3.94 -13.91 0.68
C VAL A 946 3.65 -13.83 -0.83
N ASP A 947 4.70 -13.85 -1.64
CA ASP A 947 4.58 -13.91 -3.10
C ASP A 947 4.41 -15.36 -3.63
N VAL A 948 4.39 -15.53 -4.95
CA VAL A 948 4.27 -16.83 -5.65
C VAL A 948 5.40 -17.82 -5.30
N CYS A 949 6.56 -17.32 -4.86
CA CYS A 949 7.73 -18.10 -4.45
C CYS A 949 7.77 -18.37 -2.95
N ASP A 950 6.72 -18.01 -2.20
CA ASP A 950 6.66 -18.15 -0.75
C ASP A 950 7.69 -17.28 0.00
N ARG A 951 8.10 -16.16 -0.60
CA ARG A 951 8.92 -15.12 0.05
C ARG A 951 8.03 -14.07 0.69
N VAL A 952 8.32 -13.74 1.94
CA VAL A 952 7.59 -12.73 2.72
C VAL A 952 7.77 -11.32 2.16
N TYR A 953 6.79 -10.45 2.44
CA TYR A 953 6.93 -9.00 2.35
C TYR A 953 7.40 -8.45 3.71
N PRO A 954 8.70 -8.15 3.91
CA PRO A 954 9.25 -7.95 5.25
C PRO A 954 8.63 -6.77 6.01
N LYS A 955 8.32 -5.67 5.31
CA LYS A 955 7.70 -4.48 5.93
C LYS A 955 6.28 -4.78 6.44
N LEU A 956 5.50 -5.53 5.67
CA LEU A 956 4.14 -5.92 6.05
C LEU A 956 4.16 -6.89 7.24
N VAL A 957 5.04 -7.88 7.21
CA VAL A 957 5.25 -8.83 8.31
C VAL A 957 5.70 -8.11 9.60
N GLN A 958 6.64 -7.17 9.50
CA GLN A 958 7.08 -6.39 10.66
C GLN A 958 5.94 -5.54 11.24
N ALA A 959 5.14 -4.89 10.39
CA ALA A 959 3.96 -4.14 10.84
C ALA A 959 2.94 -5.03 11.56
N ALA A 960 2.71 -6.26 11.06
CA ALA A 960 1.88 -7.24 11.75
C ALA A 960 2.44 -7.61 13.12
N ARG A 961 3.75 -7.83 13.24
CA ARG A 961 4.35 -8.08 14.55
C ARG A 961 4.12 -6.93 15.51
N ASP A 962 4.42 -5.71 15.08
CA ASP A 962 4.34 -4.53 15.93
C ASP A 962 2.90 -4.32 16.44
N ILE A 963 1.91 -4.62 15.59
CA ILE A 963 0.50 -4.67 15.97
C ILE A 963 0.26 -5.79 16.98
N GLY A 964 0.69 -7.02 16.72
CA GLY A 964 0.44 -8.17 17.59
C GLY A 964 0.96 -7.99 19.01
N GLU A 965 2.15 -7.39 19.17
CA GLU A 965 2.77 -7.08 20.47
C GLU A 965 1.97 -6.02 21.27
N ASN A 966 1.32 -5.09 20.57
CA ASN A 966 0.64 -3.94 21.16
C ASN A 966 -0.89 -4.00 21.03
N LEU A 967 -1.45 -5.09 20.52
CA LEU A 967 -2.84 -5.22 20.08
C LEU A 967 -3.83 -4.80 21.19
N TYR A 968 -3.67 -5.42 22.36
CA TYR A 968 -4.59 -5.24 23.47
C TYR A 968 -4.36 -3.96 24.25
N THR A 969 -3.10 -3.56 24.47
CA THR A 969 -2.75 -2.30 25.14
C THR A 969 -3.22 -1.09 24.32
N TYR A 970 -3.04 -1.14 22.99
CA TYR A 970 -3.53 -0.10 22.09
C TYR A 970 -5.06 -0.01 22.09
N ARG A 971 -5.75 -1.16 22.00
CA ARG A 971 -7.22 -1.20 22.09
C ARG A 971 -7.73 -0.67 23.43
N GLN A 972 -7.08 -1.00 24.54
CA GLN A 972 -7.45 -0.46 25.85
C GLN A 972 -7.27 1.08 25.88
N ARG A 973 -6.15 1.59 25.37
CA ARG A 973 -5.89 3.04 25.26
C ARG A 973 -6.97 3.75 24.42
N GLY A 974 -7.34 3.17 23.28
CA GLY A 974 -8.43 3.67 22.43
C GLY A 974 -8.15 5.01 21.75
N VAL A 975 -6.88 5.40 21.60
CA VAL A 975 -6.46 6.65 20.96
C VAL A 975 -5.74 6.33 19.65
N LEU A 976 -6.11 7.03 18.57
CA LEU A 976 -5.46 6.96 17.27
C LEU A 976 -4.11 7.69 17.30
N SER A 977 -3.00 6.96 17.46
CA SER A 977 -1.66 7.54 17.49
C SER A 977 -0.60 6.61 16.89
N ILE A 978 0.50 7.20 16.43
CA ILE A 978 1.71 6.47 16.01
C ILE A 978 2.88 6.93 16.89
N PRO A 979 3.74 6.03 17.40
CA PRO A 979 3.71 4.58 17.22
C PRO A 979 2.58 3.89 18.02
N MET A 980 2.39 2.59 17.78
CA MET A 980 1.49 1.73 18.58
C MET A 980 1.92 1.63 20.04
N ASP A 981 3.17 1.98 20.35
CA ASP A 981 3.80 1.85 21.66
C ASP A 981 3.10 2.71 22.74
N PRO A 982 2.78 2.14 23.92
CA PRO A 982 2.27 2.89 25.07
C PRO A 982 3.30 3.83 25.72
N GLU A 983 4.60 3.63 25.54
CA GLU A 983 5.67 4.37 26.24
C GLU A 983 6.15 5.64 25.51
N VAL A 984 5.68 5.90 24.29
CA VAL A 984 5.95 7.17 23.60
C VAL A 984 4.84 8.16 23.97
N PRO A 985 5.06 9.10 24.91
CA PRO A 985 4.09 10.16 25.16
C PRO A 985 3.85 10.90 23.84
N THR A 986 2.58 10.99 23.45
CA THR A 986 2.14 11.86 22.36
C THR A 986 2.53 13.31 22.70
N PRO A 987 3.05 14.08 21.74
CA PRO A 987 3.34 15.50 21.94
C PRO A 987 2.15 16.31 22.47
#